data_AF-A0A7C1FJ93-F1
#
_entry.id   AF-A0A7C1FJ93-F1
#
_cell.length_a   1.000
_cell.length_b   1.000
_cell.length_c   1.000
_cell.angle_alpha   90.00
_cell.angle_beta   90.00
_cell.angle_gamma   90.00
#
_symmetry.space_group_name_H-M   'P 1'
#
loop_
_entity.id
_entity.type
_entity.pdbx_description
1 polymer ?
#
loop_
_entity_poly.entity_id
_entity_poly.type
_entity_poly.pdbx_seq_one_letter_code
_entity_poly.pdbx_strand_id
1 'polypeptide(L)'
;MNRNGFLSIAVCTLLLAAVGWAAQRAYRLPDVDIRQRVIWGAKCEEPQGGGISFGGQDQQADDGVAHTHIKQDDRWVPIVEELRRNNPLQTTHEAVRKIAASHKAITARLRALWFKGRVEQEEEAVLPQAVAPSPEAPQAVAKKDRASDSDQFKAEFAALQREIEQLETDLSSAASRLEGLSKGESYFATQAQKARQVLLGDALTGALRQAKAATQRRAVGSKMITAMQRAGQLIEQAAEWLDAEPAPRALSPIVYEPKTGLYVIFGGDHCDYLTNDTWVFDPARRRWMQRHPQRAPQPRANHSLRANGDGTITLVGGYTYTSSTDYCGGQYRDIDDGPWTYDVVGNTWTGTGESAAANLRVYRRAPFVPEFFLEGPLPDAAAQEDRLRKLPLNTWVFLDPPRLPRLNRDWGTAVYDPHHDVILRFSGGHSAHGGTDVLHYHCATNRWELCFPVEFPLGQLYSNTSYPEGFNFNLRPWVTGHTYQSYAYDLQSRRMLFVGQRYHTYLYDPAIGDWVGRAAKPAPMAYDSCFYTLTLCSTPRGTYCWTKDGLLFRYVAETQQWEQLQLRGKLPGAVVDNSTLVYDSRRDRLLLAVKGYGEKHRYDGSLHVVDLKTLEVQRLAPEGSAAASAIPYLCQIRYDSANDVLLVGATLPPGDDGLRRTPAYDCAANRWVSLRITGKDPNGPQGRNVSLGLMYDEKRRLFWAVDTDSHVYALRLDPKSADMRPLQ
;
A
#
# COMPACT_ATOMS: atom_id res chain seq x y z
N MET A 1 57.47 -53.24 3.19
CA MET A 1 57.33 -54.15 4.36
C MET A 1 56.74 -53.35 5.52
N ASN A 2 55.60 -53.80 6.06
CA ASN A 2 54.97 -53.44 7.36
C ASN A 2 54.49 -51.99 7.58
N ARG A 3 53.39 -51.68 8.30
CA ARG A 3 52.21 -52.42 8.82
C ARG A 3 51.33 -51.39 9.56
N ASN A 4 50.00 -51.55 9.49
CA ASN A 4 48.98 -51.26 10.52
C ASN A 4 48.71 -49.79 10.93
N GLY A 5 47.50 -49.36 11.29
CA GLY A 5 46.25 -50.10 11.53
C GLY A 5 45.03 -49.16 11.57
N PHE A 6 43.89 -49.69 11.15
CA PHE A 6 42.56 -49.12 11.28
C PHE A 6 41.99 -49.46 12.66
N LEU A 7 41.35 -48.50 13.33
CA LEU A 7 40.50 -48.73 14.49
C LEU A 7 39.10 -48.18 14.19
N SER A 8 38.12 -49.09 14.08
CA SER A 8 36.69 -48.79 13.99
C SER A 8 36.13 -48.37 15.34
N ILE A 9 35.29 -47.33 15.36
CA ILE A 9 34.37 -47.04 16.47
C ILE A 9 32.94 -47.00 15.92
N ALA A 10 32.07 -47.68 16.65
CA ALA A 10 30.69 -48.03 16.36
C ALA A 10 29.77 -46.84 16.07
N VAL A 11 28.88 -47.04 15.09
CA VAL A 11 27.72 -46.18 14.82
C VAL A 11 26.57 -46.63 15.73
N CYS A 12 26.20 -45.77 16.69
CA CYS A 12 24.92 -45.87 17.39
C CYS A 12 23.83 -45.23 16.53
N THR A 13 22.99 -46.06 15.91
CA THR A 13 21.78 -45.63 15.20
C THR A 13 20.70 -45.29 16.23
N LEU A 14 20.48 -44.00 16.48
CA LEU A 14 19.29 -43.50 17.18
C LEU A 14 18.10 -43.53 16.20
N LEU A 15 17.13 -44.39 16.51
CA LEU A 15 15.78 -44.39 15.93
C LEU A 15 15.08 -43.08 16.32
N LEU A 16 15.22 -42.05 15.50
CA LEU A 16 14.28 -40.93 15.49
C LEU A 16 13.02 -41.40 14.77
N ALA A 17 11.96 -41.64 15.55
CA ALA A 17 10.62 -41.78 15.02
C ALA A 17 10.31 -40.50 14.20
N ALA A 18 10.26 -40.67 12.88
CA ALA A 18 9.73 -39.65 11.99
C ALA A 18 8.24 -39.50 12.28
N VAL A 19 7.90 -38.56 13.18
CA VAL A 19 6.57 -37.96 13.17
C VAL A 19 6.48 -37.27 11.82
N GLY A 20 5.82 -37.92 10.87
CA GLY A 20 5.57 -37.36 9.56
C GLY A 20 4.85 -36.03 9.74
N TRP A 21 5.56 -34.93 9.56
CA TRP A 21 4.94 -33.65 9.27
C TRP A 21 4.26 -33.84 7.92
N ALA A 22 2.95 -34.09 7.92
CA ALA A 22 2.17 -34.02 6.71
C ALA A 22 2.47 -32.65 6.08
N ALA A 23 3.00 -32.65 4.85
CA ALA A 23 3.35 -31.44 4.15
C ALA A 23 2.09 -30.57 4.04
N GLN A 24 2.13 -29.39 4.65
CA GLN A 24 1.02 -28.45 4.66
C GLN A 24 0.62 -28.07 3.22
N ARG A 25 -0.66 -28.21 2.88
CA ARG A 25 -1.18 -28.05 1.52
C ARG A 25 -1.54 -26.60 1.20
N ALA A 26 -1.13 -26.12 0.02
CA ALA A 26 -1.53 -24.81 -0.48
C ALA A 26 -3.05 -24.76 -0.74
N TYR A 27 -3.70 -23.66 -0.34
CA TYR A 27 -5.12 -23.43 -0.58
C TYR A 27 -5.32 -22.64 -1.87
N ARG A 28 -6.25 -23.09 -2.73
CA ARG A 28 -6.68 -22.36 -3.92
C ARG A 28 -8.05 -21.76 -3.69
N LEU A 29 -8.15 -20.43 -3.75
CA LEU A 29 -9.42 -19.72 -3.65
C LEU A 29 -10.34 -20.07 -4.83
N PRO A 30 -11.67 -20.12 -4.61
CA PRO A 30 -12.63 -20.25 -5.68
C PRO A 30 -12.62 -19.01 -6.58
N ASP A 31 -12.97 -19.20 -7.85
CA ASP A 31 -13.11 -18.09 -8.80
C ASP A 31 -14.27 -17.17 -8.38
N VAL A 32 -14.12 -15.87 -8.66
CA VAL A 32 -15.13 -14.84 -8.37
C VAL A 32 -15.50 -14.08 -9.65
N ASP A 33 -16.80 -13.88 -9.87
CA ASP A 33 -17.28 -12.98 -10.92
C ASP A 33 -17.19 -11.53 -10.45
N ILE A 34 -16.09 -10.86 -10.81
CA ILE A 34 -15.83 -9.46 -10.44
C ILE A 34 -16.79 -8.45 -11.09
N ARG A 35 -17.72 -8.87 -11.95
CA ARG A 35 -18.77 -7.98 -12.49
C ARG A 35 -19.93 -7.78 -11.53
N GLN A 36 -20.06 -8.64 -10.52
CA GLN A 36 -21.11 -8.52 -9.52
C GLN A 36 -20.89 -7.29 -8.65
N ARG A 37 -21.96 -6.55 -8.33
CA ARG A 37 -21.85 -5.39 -7.44
C ARG A 37 -21.21 -5.77 -6.09
N VAL A 38 -21.70 -6.84 -5.49
CA VAL A 38 -21.16 -7.39 -4.24
C VAL A 38 -20.40 -8.68 -4.54
N ILE A 39 -19.12 -8.72 -4.16
CA ILE A 39 -18.25 -9.90 -4.28
C ILE A 39 -17.85 -10.42 -2.91
N TRP A 40 -17.59 -11.74 -2.82
CA TRP A 40 -17.14 -12.43 -1.61
C TRP A 40 -18.08 -12.35 -0.39
N GLY A 41 -19.30 -11.88 -0.58
CA GLY A 41 -20.33 -11.81 0.47
C GLY A 41 -21.04 -13.13 0.70
N ALA A 42 -21.84 -13.18 1.76
CA ALA A 42 -22.61 -14.36 2.11
C ALA A 42 -24.12 -14.06 2.14
N LYS A 43 -24.92 -15.04 1.72
CA LYS A 43 -26.39 -15.00 1.76
C LYS A 43 -26.91 -16.32 2.34
N CYS A 44 -27.90 -16.26 3.22
CA CYS A 44 -28.63 -17.42 3.69
C CYS A 44 -30.13 -17.10 3.65
N GLU A 45 -30.87 -17.95 2.95
CA GLU A 45 -32.34 -17.92 2.93
C GLU A 45 -32.89 -18.99 3.86
N GLU A 46 -33.97 -18.65 4.55
CA GLU A 46 -34.74 -19.59 5.35
C GLU A 46 -35.72 -20.37 4.47
N PRO A 47 -36.11 -21.59 4.87
CA PRO A 47 -37.16 -22.33 4.19
C PRO A 47 -38.51 -21.59 4.10
N GLN A 48 -38.76 -20.64 5.01
CA GLN A 48 -40.02 -19.89 5.13
C GLN A 48 -40.01 -18.58 4.32
N GLY A 49 -38.97 -18.33 3.50
CA GLY A 49 -38.88 -17.17 2.61
C GLY A 49 -38.15 -15.95 3.18
N GLY A 50 -37.82 -15.95 4.49
CA GLY A 50 -36.92 -15.00 5.11
C GLY A 50 -35.46 -15.20 4.67
N GLY A 51 -34.58 -14.27 5.04
CA GLY A 51 -33.17 -14.39 4.68
C GLY A 51 -32.33 -13.23 5.21
N ILE A 52 -31.02 -13.46 5.29
CA ILE A 52 -30.02 -12.45 5.61
C ILE A 52 -28.84 -12.53 4.64
N SER A 53 -28.29 -11.38 4.29
CA SER A 53 -27.03 -11.26 3.60
C SER A 53 -26.14 -10.25 4.28
N PHE A 54 -24.85 -10.53 4.32
CA PHE A 54 -23.85 -9.71 5.00
C PHE A 54 -22.46 -10.02 4.43
N GLY A 55 -21.59 -9.02 4.52
CA GLY A 55 -20.19 -9.16 4.16
C GLY A 55 -19.96 -9.18 2.66
N GLY A 56 -18.69 -9.13 2.28
CA GLY A 56 -18.25 -8.92 0.92
C GLY A 56 -17.99 -7.45 0.62
N GLN A 57 -17.25 -7.22 -0.47
CA GLN A 57 -16.97 -5.90 -0.98
C GLN A 57 -18.12 -5.45 -1.89
N ASP A 58 -18.75 -4.32 -1.59
CA ASP A 58 -19.64 -3.61 -2.53
C ASP A 58 -18.80 -2.65 -3.37
N GLN A 59 -18.58 -3.00 -4.64
CA GLN A 59 -17.71 -2.26 -5.56
C GLN A 59 -18.25 -0.86 -5.91
N GLN A 60 -19.49 -0.54 -5.54
CA GLN A 60 -20.14 0.75 -5.80
C GLN A 60 -20.40 1.57 -4.54
N ALA A 61 -20.36 0.97 -3.35
CA ALA A 61 -20.56 1.69 -2.10
C ALA A 61 -19.43 2.70 -1.83
N ASP A 62 -19.74 3.75 -1.08
CA ASP A 62 -18.75 4.77 -0.67
C ASP A 62 -17.83 4.28 0.45
N ASP A 63 -18.25 3.28 1.20
CA ASP A 63 -17.44 2.60 2.20
C ASP A 63 -16.88 1.24 1.74
N GLY A 64 -17.29 0.77 0.56
CA GLY A 64 -16.89 -0.53 0.02
C GLY A 64 -17.53 -1.73 0.73
N VAL A 65 -18.47 -1.52 1.66
CA VAL A 65 -19.01 -2.58 2.52
C VAL A 65 -20.38 -3.04 2.04
N ALA A 66 -20.56 -4.35 1.86
CA ALA A 66 -21.89 -4.94 1.73
C ALA A 66 -22.51 -5.16 3.13
N HIS A 67 -23.18 -4.12 3.61
CA HIS A 67 -23.86 -4.09 4.91
C HIS A 67 -24.97 -5.14 5.07
N THR A 68 -25.48 -5.29 6.29
CA THR A 68 -26.58 -6.23 6.57
C THR A 68 -27.83 -5.91 5.74
N HIS A 69 -28.31 -6.89 4.97
CA HIS A 69 -29.62 -6.88 4.33
C HIS A 69 -30.46 -8.05 4.79
N ILE A 70 -31.77 -7.86 4.89
CA ILE A 70 -32.75 -8.92 5.13
C ILE A 70 -33.67 -9.10 3.93
N LYS A 71 -34.17 -10.32 3.72
CA LYS A 71 -35.14 -10.62 2.67
C LYS A 71 -36.55 -10.30 3.15
N GLN A 72 -37.23 -9.40 2.45
CA GLN A 72 -38.62 -8.99 2.69
C GLN A 72 -39.33 -8.94 1.34
N ASP A 73 -40.47 -9.64 1.21
CA ASP A 73 -41.25 -9.69 -0.04
C ASP A 73 -40.39 -10.01 -1.28
N ASP A 74 -39.53 -11.03 -1.17
CA ASP A 74 -38.54 -11.46 -2.17
C ASP A 74 -37.49 -10.41 -2.56
N ARG A 75 -37.33 -9.34 -1.79
CA ARG A 75 -36.32 -8.28 -1.99
C ARG A 75 -35.33 -8.23 -0.84
N TRP A 76 -34.07 -7.97 -1.17
CA TRP A 76 -33.01 -7.72 -0.20
C TRP A 76 -33.01 -6.25 0.20
N VAL A 77 -33.36 -5.96 1.45
CA VAL A 77 -33.50 -4.60 2.00
C VAL A 77 -32.36 -4.34 3.00
N PRO A 78 -31.55 -3.26 2.82
CA PRO A 78 -30.51 -2.90 3.79
C PRO A 78 -31.15 -2.44 5.10
N ILE A 79 -30.58 -2.90 6.23
CA ILE A 79 -31.07 -2.53 7.57
C ILE A 79 -30.02 -1.87 8.46
N VAL A 80 -28.83 -1.55 7.94
CA VAL A 80 -27.73 -0.96 8.73
C VAL A 80 -28.15 0.31 9.49
N GLU A 81 -28.96 1.17 8.88
CA GLU A 81 -29.46 2.39 9.54
C GLU A 81 -30.51 2.10 10.63
N GLU A 82 -31.23 0.99 10.53
CA GLU A 82 -32.10 0.51 11.61
C GLU A 82 -31.25 -0.05 12.76
N LEU A 83 -30.24 -0.87 12.44
CA LEU A 83 -29.32 -1.45 13.42
C LEU A 83 -28.60 -0.38 14.23
N ARG A 84 -28.01 0.62 13.55
CA ARG A 84 -27.30 1.75 14.19
C ARG A 84 -28.21 2.56 15.09
N ARG A 85 -29.44 2.87 14.64
CA ARG A 85 -30.41 3.62 15.43
C ARG A 85 -30.84 2.90 16.70
N ASN A 86 -30.90 1.58 16.64
CA ASN A 86 -31.28 0.73 17.77
C ASN A 86 -30.10 0.33 18.66
N ASN A 87 -28.88 0.74 18.31
CA ASN A 87 -27.67 0.46 19.08
C ASN A 87 -27.35 1.62 20.05
N PRO A 88 -27.54 1.46 21.37
CA PRO A 88 -27.20 2.50 22.35
C PRO A 88 -25.70 2.81 22.44
N LEU A 89 -24.84 1.97 21.87
CA LEU A 89 -23.39 2.17 21.83
C LEU A 89 -22.93 2.99 20.62
N GLN A 90 -23.82 3.27 19.66
CA GLN A 90 -23.46 3.83 18.35
C GLN A 90 -22.74 5.18 18.44
N THR A 91 -23.22 6.10 19.29
CA THR A 91 -22.57 7.40 19.49
C THR A 91 -21.15 7.26 20.04
N THR A 92 -20.90 6.26 20.88
CA THR A 92 -19.56 5.99 21.41
C THR A 92 -18.70 5.27 20.37
N HIS A 93 -19.25 4.35 19.58
CA HIS A 93 -18.57 3.76 18.42
C HIS A 93 -18.02 4.85 17.48
N GLU A 94 -18.86 5.81 17.08
CA GLU A 94 -18.46 6.91 16.20
C GLU A 94 -17.34 7.77 16.81
N ALA A 95 -17.39 8.01 18.13
CA ALA A 95 -16.32 8.70 18.83
C ALA A 95 -15.01 7.90 18.81
N VAL A 96 -15.05 6.59 19.07
CA VAL A 96 -13.87 5.72 19.03
C VAL A 96 -13.29 5.61 17.61
N ARG A 97 -14.13 5.62 16.55
CA ARG A 97 -13.65 5.70 15.15
C ARG A 97 -12.88 7.00 14.87
N LYS A 98 -13.32 8.14 15.41
CA LYS A 98 -12.58 9.41 15.30
C LYS A 98 -11.26 9.39 16.07
N ILE A 99 -11.24 8.74 17.23
CA ILE A 99 -10.01 8.49 18.01
C ILE A 99 -9.04 7.62 17.19
N ALA A 100 -9.51 6.55 16.56
CA ALA A 100 -8.69 5.70 15.71
C ALA A 100 -8.04 6.48 14.56
N ALA A 101 -8.79 7.37 13.90
CA ALA A 101 -8.26 8.25 12.85
C ALA A 101 -7.18 9.20 13.37
N SER A 102 -7.39 9.81 14.54
CA SER A 102 -6.42 10.71 15.19
C SER A 102 -5.15 9.97 15.60
N HIS A 103 -5.30 8.80 16.21
CA HIS A 103 -4.21 7.90 16.57
C HIS A 103 -3.36 7.50 15.34
N LYS A 104 -4.02 7.17 14.23
CA LYS A 104 -3.35 6.83 12.96
C LYS A 104 -2.51 7.99 12.43
N ALA A 105 -3.04 9.21 12.46
CA ALA A 105 -2.30 10.41 12.04
C ALA A 105 -1.05 10.66 12.91
N ILE A 106 -1.19 10.54 14.24
CA ILE A 106 -0.06 10.66 15.18
C ILE A 106 1.00 9.59 14.89
N THR A 107 0.59 8.34 14.71
CA THR A 107 1.49 7.21 14.43
C THR A 107 2.25 7.41 13.11
N ALA A 108 1.57 7.90 12.07
CA ALA A 108 2.18 8.21 10.77
C ALA A 108 3.29 9.27 10.89
N ARG A 109 3.05 10.34 11.66
CA ARG A 109 4.03 11.40 11.88
C ARG A 109 5.23 10.93 12.71
N LEU A 110 5.01 10.15 13.77
CA LEU A 110 6.10 9.55 14.54
C LEU A 110 6.98 8.66 13.65
N ARG A 111 6.34 7.81 12.83
CA ARG A 111 7.01 6.95 11.86
C ARG A 111 7.83 7.78 10.85
N ALA A 112 7.24 8.82 10.26
CA ALA A 112 7.94 9.70 9.33
C ALA A 112 9.16 10.39 9.96
N LEU A 113 9.08 10.81 11.22
CA LEU A 113 10.21 11.38 11.95
C LEU A 113 11.35 10.37 12.14
N TRP A 114 11.03 9.12 12.46
CA TRP A 114 12.02 8.05 12.56
C TRP A 114 12.73 7.81 11.23
N PHE A 115 11.99 7.67 10.14
CA PHE A 115 12.58 7.48 8.80
C PHE A 115 13.38 8.70 8.31
N LYS A 116 13.10 9.91 8.82
CA LYS A 116 13.93 11.11 8.61
C LYS A 116 15.20 11.17 9.49
N GLY A 117 15.46 10.15 10.31
CA GLY A 117 16.63 10.09 11.18
C GLY A 117 16.49 10.82 12.51
N ARG A 118 15.27 11.11 12.99
CA ARG A 118 15.02 11.62 14.35
C ARG A 118 14.87 10.45 15.32
N VAL A 119 15.96 9.71 15.50
CA VAL A 119 15.95 8.43 16.21
C VAL A 119 16.40 8.56 17.66
N GLU A 120 15.80 7.75 18.53
CA GLU A 120 16.36 7.46 19.85
C GLU A 120 17.61 6.60 19.66
N GLN A 121 18.74 7.02 20.26
CA GLN A 121 19.85 6.11 20.43
C GLN A 121 19.42 5.09 21.50
N GLU A 122 19.43 3.80 21.17
CA GLU A 122 19.31 2.78 22.21
C GLU A 122 20.48 3.01 23.17
N GLU A 123 20.22 3.12 24.47
CA GLU A 123 21.29 3.17 25.48
C GLU A 123 22.11 1.88 25.31
N GLU A 124 23.27 1.97 24.67
CA GLU A 124 24.29 0.94 24.75
C GLU A 124 24.63 0.77 26.24
N ALA A 125 24.50 -0.45 26.75
CA ALA A 125 25.15 -0.82 27.99
C ALA A 125 26.64 -0.51 27.83
N VAL A 126 27.07 0.57 28.48
CA VAL A 126 28.42 1.13 28.40
C VAL A 126 29.44 0.03 28.74
N LEU A 127 30.26 -0.35 27.75
CA LEU A 127 31.60 -0.87 27.99
C LEU A 127 32.59 0.27 27.77
N PRO A 128 33.60 0.46 28.65
CA PRO A 128 34.48 1.61 28.59
C PRO A 128 35.35 1.62 27.33
N GLN A 129 35.33 2.76 26.63
CA GLN A 129 36.13 3.03 25.43
C GLN A 129 37.63 3.15 25.73
N ALA A 130 38.46 2.59 24.85
CA ALA A 130 39.84 3.04 24.65
C ALA A 130 39.90 3.99 23.45
N VAL A 131 40.48 5.17 23.67
CA VAL A 131 40.57 6.30 22.73
C VAL A 131 41.73 6.11 21.76
N ALA A 132 41.51 6.47 20.48
CA ALA A 132 42.57 6.90 19.58
C ALA A 132 42.09 8.14 18.79
N PRO A 133 42.96 9.15 18.56
CA PRO A 133 42.55 10.41 17.94
C PRO A 133 42.56 10.31 16.41
N SER A 134 41.60 10.98 15.76
CA SER A 134 41.59 11.22 14.31
C SER A 134 41.67 12.73 14.04
N PRO A 135 42.39 13.17 12.99
CA PRO A 135 42.71 14.58 12.77
C PRO A 135 41.65 15.34 11.96
N GLU A 136 41.53 16.61 12.33
CA GLU A 136 40.98 17.82 11.69
C GLU A 136 39.95 17.72 10.55
N ALA A 137 38.83 18.40 10.82
CA ALA A 137 37.68 18.60 9.94
C ALA A 137 37.93 19.62 8.82
N PRO A 138 37.38 19.43 7.60
CA PRO A 138 37.17 20.51 6.65
C PRO A 138 35.91 21.32 6.99
N GLN A 139 36.04 22.63 6.78
CA GLN A 139 35.13 23.69 7.20
C GLN A 139 33.75 23.69 6.50
N ALA A 140 32.75 23.94 7.35
CA ALA A 140 31.53 24.73 7.19
C ALA A 140 30.82 24.79 5.81
N VAL A 141 29.67 24.09 5.72
CA VAL A 141 28.55 24.46 4.86
C VAL A 141 27.42 25.03 5.73
N ALA A 142 27.05 26.27 5.43
CA ALA A 142 25.86 27.05 5.83
C ALA A 142 25.18 26.69 7.18
N LYS A 143 25.54 27.39 8.25
CA LYS A 143 24.80 27.40 9.54
C LYS A 143 23.33 27.84 9.43
N LYS A 144 22.93 28.48 8.32
CA LYS A 144 21.61 29.12 8.17
C LYS A 144 20.47 28.10 7.94
N ASP A 145 20.71 27.03 7.19
CA ASP A 145 19.68 26.01 6.87
C ASP A 145 19.46 25.00 8.00
N ARG A 146 20.49 24.73 8.81
CA ARG A 146 20.36 23.82 9.97
C ARG A 146 19.55 24.43 11.13
N ALA A 147 19.57 25.76 11.26
CA ALA A 147 18.80 26.45 12.29
C ALA A 147 17.29 26.38 12.00
N SER A 148 16.88 26.59 10.74
CA SER A 148 15.47 26.50 10.33
C SER A 148 14.91 25.07 10.46
N ASP A 149 15.68 24.05 10.09
CA ASP A 149 15.26 22.66 10.26
C ASP A 149 15.09 22.31 11.74
N SER A 150 16.04 22.73 12.60
CA SER A 150 15.96 22.50 14.05
C SER A 150 14.68 23.10 14.65
N ASP A 151 14.32 24.33 14.25
CA ASP A 151 13.13 25.01 14.75
C ASP A 151 11.83 24.39 14.20
N GLN A 152 11.83 23.93 12.94
CA GLN A 152 10.71 23.17 12.38
C GLN A 152 10.47 21.87 13.15
N PHE A 153 11.52 21.08 13.44
CA PHE A 153 11.37 19.85 14.22
C PHE A 153 10.90 20.13 15.64
N LYS A 154 11.40 21.19 16.29
CA LYS A 154 10.90 21.59 17.61
C LYS A 154 9.40 21.88 17.58
N ALA A 155 8.93 22.61 16.57
CA ALA A 155 7.51 22.91 16.39
C ALA A 155 6.70 21.63 16.10
N GLU A 156 7.22 20.73 15.28
CA GLU A 156 6.58 19.46 14.93
C GLU A 156 6.41 18.56 16.16
N PHE A 157 7.45 18.38 16.98
CA PHE A 157 7.37 17.63 18.23
C PHE A 157 6.44 18.29 19.26
N ALA A 158 6.41 19.62 19.35
CA ALA A 158 5.48 20.33 20.22
C ALA A 158 4.02 20.16 19.78
N ALA A 159 3.75 20.10 18.47
CA ALA A 159 2.43 19.78 17.94
C ALA A 159 2.03 18.34 18.26
N LEU A 160 2.94 17.38 18.04
CA LEU A 160 2.71 15.97 18.39
C LEU A 160 2.41 15.78 19.87
N GLN A 161 3.14 16.46 20.75
CA GLN A 161 2.88 16.44 22.19
C GLN A 161 1.42 16.82 22.50
N ARG A 162 0.93 17.92 21.93
CA ARG A 162 -0.45 18.39 22.13
C ARG A 162 -1.48 17.42 21.56
N GLU A 163 -1.21 16.84 20.40
CA GLU A 163 -2.10 15.86 19.77
C GLU A 163 -2.18 14.55 20.58
N ILE A 164 -1.07 14.10 21.14
CA ILE A 164 -1.04 12.94 22.04
C ILE A 164 -1.82 13.23 23.32
N GLU A 165 -1.66 14.42 23.92
CA GLU A 165 -2.44 14.84 25.10
C GLU A 165 -3.96 14.94 24.81
N GLN A 166 -4.32 15.43 23.62
CA GLN A 166 -5.70 15.44 23.18
C GLN A 166 -6.24 14.01 22.99
N LEU A 167 -5.44 13.12 22.38
CA LEU A 167 -5.81 11.71 22.21
C LEU A 167 -6.03 11.01 23.56
N GLU A 168 -5.16 11.24 24.54
CA GLU A 168 -5.31 10.75 25.93
C GLU A 168 -6.64 11.24 26.55
N THR A 169 -6.98 12.51 26.31
CA THR A 169 -8.23 13.13 26.79
C THR A 169 -9.45 12.49 26.14
N ASP A 170 -9.42 12.31 24.81
CA ASP A 170 -10.52 11.74 24.04
C ASP A 170 -10.77 10.28 24.43
N LEU A 171 -9.70 9.49 24.60
CA LEU A 171 -9.76 8.11 25.12
C LEU A 171 -10.40 8.05 26.50
N SER A 172 -9.96 8.93 27.41
CA SER A 172 -10.52 9.00 28.76
C SER A 172 -12.01 9.36 28.73
N SER A 173 -12.40 10.34 27.91
CA SER A 173 -13.81 10.73 27.72
C SER A 173 -14.65 9.58 27.16
N ALA A 174 -14.14 8.85 26.15
CA ALA A 174 -14.84 7.67 25.61
C ALA A 174 -15.00 6.58 26.69
N ALA A 175 -13.96 6.29 27.46
CA ALA A 175 -14.01 5.32 28.55
C ALA A 175 -14.99 5.71 29.66
N SER A 176 -15.09 6.99 30.01
CA SER A 176 -16.08 7.51 30.97
C SER A 176 -17.52 7.34 30.48
N ARG A 177 -17.78 7.57 29.19
CA ARG A 177 -19.11 7.32 28.60
C ARG A 177 -19.49 5.84 28.69
N LEU A 178 -18.54 4.95 28.39
CA LEU A 178 -18.75 3.50 28.47
C LEU A 178 -19.03 3.01 29.89
N GLU A 179 -18.51 3.67 30.92
CA GLU A 179 -18.76 3.30 32.32
C GLU A 179 -20.24 3.37 32.70
N GLY A 180 -20.97 4.37 32.19
CA GLY A 180 -22.42 4.46 32.39
C GLY A 180 -23.17 3.33 31.70
N LEU A 181 -22.68 2.91 30.53
CA LEU A 181 -23.29 1.89 29.67
C LEU A 181 -22.91 0.46 30.07
N SER A 182 -21.83 0.27 30.84
CA SER A 182 -21.32 -1.04 31.27
C SER A 182 -22.01 -1.63 32.50
N LYS A 183 -23.12 -1.03 32.96
CA LYS A 183 -23.84 -1.48 34.16
C LYS A 183 -24.84 -2.59 33.83
N GLY A 184 -24.83 -3.66 34.64
CA GLY A 184 -25.73 -4.80 34.51
C GLY A 184 -25.22 -5.90 33.58
N GLU A 185 -26.10 -6.86 33.26
CA GLU A 185 -25.74 -8.11 32.55
C GLU A 185 -26.24 -8.15 31.10
N SER A 186 -26.61 -7.00 30.53
CA SER A 186 -27.06 -6.93 29.14
C SER A 186 -25.92 -7.18 28.15
N TYR A 187 -26.28 -7.53 26.89
CA TYR A 187 -25.32 -7.61 25.79
C TYR A 187 -24.52 -6.30 25.63
N PHE A 188 -25.20 -5.16 25.60
CA PHE A 188 -24.56 -3.86 25.43
C PHE A 188 -23.66 -3.51 26.61
N ALA A 189 -24.03 -3.89 27.84
CA ALA A 189 -23.20 -3.70 29.01
C ALA A 189 -21.90 -4.50 28.92
N THR A 190 -21.97 -5.76 28.47
CA THR A 190 -20.79 -6.60 28.21
C THR A 190 -19.88 -5.99 27.15
N GLN A 191 -20.43 -5.52 26.03
CA GLN A 191 -19.63 -4.88 24.97
C GLN A 191 -18.97 -3.59 25.47
N ALA A 192 -19.72 -2.75 26.18
CA ALA A 192 -19.19 -1.51 26.76
C ALA A 192 -18.06 -1.78 27.77
N GLN A 193 -18.19 -2.81 28.61
CA GLN A 193 -17.15 -3.21 29.56
C GLN A 193 -15.87 -3.65 28.84
N LYS A 194 -15.99 -4.49 27.80
CA LYS A 194 -14.85 -4.96 27.01
C LYS A 194 -14.14 -3.82 26.32
N ALA A 195 -14.88 -2.97 25.60
CA ALA A 195 -14.31 -1.81 24.93
C ALA A 195 -13.61 -0.88 25.92
N ARG A 196 -14.23 -0.59 27.07
CA ARG A 196 -13.63 0.22 28.13
C ARG A 196 -12.34 -0.39 28.68
N GLN A 197 -12.29 -1.71 28.87
CA GLN A 197 -11.09 -2.41 29.34
C GLN A 197 -9.92 -2.22 28.36
N VAL A 198 -10.19 -2.28 27.05
CA VAL A 198 -9.16 -2.06 26.02
C VAL A 198 -8.71 -0.60 25.99
N LEU A 199 -9.64 0.35 26.01
CA LEU A 199 -9.32 1.78 25.97
C LEU A 199 -8.52 2.27 27.20
N LEU A 200 -8.58 1.53 28.32
CA LEU A 200 -7.81 1.82 29.54
C LEU A 200 -6.66 0.84 29.77
N GLY A 201 -6.39 -0.08 28.84
CA GLY A 201 -5.41 -1.14 29.03
C GLY A 201 -3.95 -0.66 29.02
N ASP A 202 -3.08 -1.40 29.69
CA ASP A 202 -1.64 -1.08 29.83
C ASP A 202 -0.91 -0.99 28.49
N ALA A 203 -1.31 -1.78 27.49
CA ALA A 203 -0.69 -1.75 26.17
C ALA A 203 -0.89 -0.40 25.47
N LEU A 204 -2.13 0.12 25.49
CA LEU A 204 -2.47 1.41 24.87
C LEU A 204 -1.88 2.57 25.67
N THR A 205 -2.12 2.59 26.99
CA THR A 205 -1.62 3.67 27.86
C THR A 205 -0.10 3.71 27.92
N GLY A 206 0.56 2.53 27.88
CA GLY A 206 2.00 2.39 27.78
C GLY A 206 2.58 2.92 26.46
N ALA A 207 1.92 2.64 25.33
CA ALA A 207 2.33 3.16 24.02
C ALA A 207 2.24 4.70 23.98
N LEU A 208 1.14 5.28 24.47
CA LEU A 208 0.96 6.74 24.53
C LEU A 208 2.00 7.41 25.44
N ARG A 209 2.30 6.81 26.60
CA ARG A 209 3.36 7.28 27.50
C ARG A 209 4.72 7.29 26.80
N GLN A 210 5.06 6.23 26.07
CA GLN A 210 6.31 6.16 25.31
C GLN A 210 6.35 7.22 24.21
N ALA A 211 5.26 7.40 23.47
CA ALA A 211 5.15 8.43 22.43
C ALA A 211 5.30 9.85 23.01
N LYS A 212 4.69 10.12 24.17
CA LYS A 212 4.82 11.39 24.90
C LYS A 212 6.25 11.62 25.40
N ALA A 213 6.93 10.59 25.88
CA ALA A 213 8.33 10.69 26.28
C ALA A 213 9.25 10.91 25.07
N ALA A 214 8.93 10.33 23.91
CA ALA A 214 9.63 10.52 22.65
C ALA A 214 9.51 11.98 22.15
N THR A 215 8.32 12.60 22.25
CA THR A 215 8.13 14.01 21.86
C THR A 215 8.87 14.98 22.77
N GLN A 216 8.98 14.68 24.08
CA GLN A 216 9.79 15.47 25.02
C GLN A 216 11.28 15.37 24.73
N ARG A 217 11.77 14.15 24.43
CA ARG A 217 13.18 13.89 24.06
C ARG A 217 13.52 14.32 22.63
N ARG A 218 12.50 14.56 21.79
CA ARG A 218 12.61 14.90 20.35
C ARG A 218 13.34 13.82 19.55
N ALA A 219 13.08 12.57 19.91
CA ALA A 219 13.69 11.40 19.31
C ALA A 219 12.66 10.26 19.34
N VAL A 220 12.62 9.45 18.29
CA VAL A 220 11.62 8.38 18.09
C VAL A 220 12.31 7.01 18.09
N GLY A 221 11.75 6.05 18.81
CA GLY A 221 12.22 4.64 18.80
C GLY A 221 11.35 3.73 17.92
N SER A 222 11.95 2.75 17.24
CA SER A 222 11.22 1.76 16.42
C SER A 222 10.26 0.90 17.25
N LYS A 223 10.69 0.44 18.43
CA LYS A 223 9.85 -0.33 19.37
C LYS A 223 8.61 0.45 19.81
N MET A 224 8.75 1.77 20.00
CA MET A 224 7.63 2.65 20.33
C MET A 224 6.66 2.77 19.15
N ILE A 225 7.16 2.92 17.92
CA ILE A 225 6.30 2.93 16.72
C ILE A 225 5.51 1.62 16.62
N THR A 226 6.15 0.47 16.84
CA THR A 226 5.47 -0.84 16.88
C THR A 226 4.42 -0.91 17.99
N ALA A 227 4.70 -0.33 19.17
CA ALA A 227 3.72 -0.26 20.24
C ALA A 227 2.50 0.61 19.86
N MET A 228 2.73 1.76 19.20
CA MET A 228 1.66 2.61 18.68
C MET A 228 0.85 1.88 17.58
N GLN A 229 1.48 1.15 16.68
CA GLN A 229 0.77 0.35 15.66
C GLN A 229 -0.17 -0.67 16.29
N ARG A 230 0.29 -1.40 17.31
CA ARG A 230 -0.54 -2.35 18.08
C ARG A 230 -1.66 -1.65 18.85
N ALA A 231 -1.39 -0.48 19.42
CA ALA A 231 -2.39 0.35 20.08
C ALA A 231 -3.52 0.76 19.12
N GLY A 232 -3.20 1.06 17.85
CA GLY A 232 -4.20 1.33 16.81
C GLY A 232 -5.15 0.17 16.58
N GLN A 233 -4.62 -1.06 16.45
CA GLN A 233 -5.41 -2.28 16.28
C GLN A 233 -6.35 -2.52 17.47
N LEU A 234 -5.91 -2.20 18.69
CA LEU A 234 -6.74 -2.30 19.90
C LEU A 234 -7.89 -1.29 19.89
N ILE A 235 -7.65 -0.05 19.45
CA ILE A 235 -8.70 0.97 19.33
C ILE A 235 -9.72 0.56 18.27
N GLU A 236 -9.28 0.02 17.13
CA GLU A 236 -10.16 -0.52 16.09
C GLU A 236 -11.02 -1.67 16.62
N GLN A 237 -10.43 -2.62 17.34
CA GLN A 237 -11.16 -3.73 17.94
C GLN A 237 -12.20 -3.26 18.96
N ALA A 238 -11.87 -2.23 19.75
CA ALA A 238 -12.81 -1.61 20.66
C ALA A 238 -13.97 -0.93 19.92
N ALA A 239 -13.71 -0.28 18.78
CA ALA A 239 -14.77 0.29 17.94
C ALA A 239 -15.73 -0.80 17.42
N GLU A 240 -15.20 -1.93 16.95
CA GLU A 240 -16.01 -3.04 16.43
C GLU A 240 -16.94 -3.65 17.48
N TRP A 241 -16.50 -3.78 18.72
CA TRP A 241 -17.35 -4.25 19.83
C TRP A 241 -18.53 -3.31 20.11
N LEU A 242 -18.41 -2.04 19.75
CA LEU A 242 -19.46 -1.04 19.94
C LEU A 242 -20.37 -0.88 18.72
N ASP A 243 -20.05 -1.51 17.59
CA ASP A 243 -20.81 -1.38 16.34
C ASP A 243 -22.12 -2.20 16.37
N ALA A 244 -23.03 -1.87 15.47
CA ALA A 244 -24.36 -2.49 15.37
C ALA A 244 -24.38 -3.77 14.50
N GLU A 245 -23.30 -4.03 13.78
CA GLU A 245 -23.10 -5.22 12.94
C GLU A 245 -21.63 -5.68 12.97
N PRO A 246 -21.32 -6.90 12.48
CA PRO A 246 -19.95 -7.39 12.48
C PRO A 246 -19.01 -6.51 11.64
N ALA A 247 -17.72 -6.50 11.97
CA ALA A 247 -16.72 -5.84 11.13
C ALA A 247 -16.79 -6.36 9.67
N PRO A 248 -16.54 -5.50 8.65
CA PRO A 248 -16.55 -5.91 7.25
C PRO A 248 -15.64 -7.11 7.00
N ARG A 249 -16.08 -8.05 6.17
CA ARG A 249 -15.34 -9.30 5.93
C ARG A 249 -15.78 -9.96 4.64
N ALA A 250 -14.88 -10.69 4.02
CA ALA A 250 -15.12 -11.55 2.88
C ALA A 250 -15.07 -13.03 3.30
N LEU A 251 -15.70 -13.89 2.49
CA LEU A 251 -15.61 -15.35 2.59
C LEU A 251 -15.93 -15.89 4.01
N SER A 252 -16.94 -15.29 4.66
CA SER A 252 -17.48 -15.71 5.96
C SER A 252 -18.89 -16.28 5.73
N PRO A 253 -19.04 -17.61 5.59
CA PRO A 253 -20.35 -18.22 5.37
C PRO A 253 -21.32 -17.89 6.50
N ILE A 254 -22.59 -17.75 6.14
CA ILE A 254 -23.69 -17.52 7.07
C ILE A 254 -24.66 -18.70 7.03
N VAL A 255 -25.10 -19.14 8.20
CA VAL A 255 -26.01 -20.27 8.33
C VAL A 255 -27.15 -19.98 9.30
N TYR A 256 -28.33 -20.50 8.99
CA TYR A 256 -29.51 -20.44 9.85
C TYR A 256 -29.65 -21.73 10.65
N GLU A 257 -29.70 -21.65 11.98
CA GLU A 257 -29.93 -22.81 12.85
C GLU A 257 -31.41 -22.87 13.29
N PRO A 258 -32.21 -23.76 12.68
CA PRO A 258 -33.67 -23.72 12.78
C PRO A 258 -34.20 -23.98 14.18
N LYS A 259 -33.49 -24.72 15.05
CA LYS A 259 -33.95 -24.92 16.44
C LYS A 259 -33.87 -23.66 17.28
N THR A 260 -32.89 -22.80 17.00
CA THR A 260 -32.70 -21.54 17.74
C THR A 260 -33.35 -20.35 17.06
N GLY A 261 -33.60 -20.43 15.75
CA GLY A 261 -34.08 -19.32 14.95
C GLY A 261 -33.04 -18.22 14.73
N LEU A 262 -31.75 -18.52 14.92
CA LEU A 262 -30.66 -17.57 14.81
C LEU A 262 -29.81 -17.85 13.57
N TYR A 263 -29.28 -16.78 12.98
CA TYR A 263 -28.21 -16.91 12.00
C TYR A 263 -26.87 -16.79 12.69
N VAL A 264 -25.88 -17.50 12.18
CA VAL A 264 -24.52 -17.52 12.74
C VAL A 264 -23.51 -17.32 11.63
N ILE A 265 -22.50 -16.50 11.93
CA ILE A 265 -21.27 -16.38 11.15
C ILE A 265 -20.07 -16.63 12.06
N PHE A 266 -18.99 -17.11 11.45
CA PHE A 266 -17.70 -17.28 12.10
C PHE A 266 -16.59 -16.76 11.20
N GLY A 267 -15.57 -16.14 11.79
CA GLY A 267 -14.35 -15.75 11.09
C GLY A 267 -14.58 -14.92 9.83
N GLY A 268 -13.70 -15.08 8.84
CA GLY A 268 -13.69 -14.31 7.60
C GLY A 268 -12.37 -13.60 7.35
N ASP A 269 -12.26 -13.01 6.16
CA ASP A 269 -11.07 -12.32 5.66
C ASP A 269 -11.35 -10.81 5.50
N HIS A 270 -10.64 -9.96 6.26
CA HIS A 270 -10.71 -8.50 6.16
C HIS A 270 -9.73 -7.94 5.08
N CYS A 271 -9.07 -8.81 4.34
CA CYS A 271 -8.00 -8.61 3.35
C CYS A 271 -6.62 -8.30 3.93
N ASP A 272 -6.52 -7.68 5.11
CA ASP A 272 -5.28 -7.49 5.89
C ASP A 272 -5.14 -8.51 7.04
N TYR A 273 -6.24 -8.95 7.64
CA TYR A 273 -6.27 -10.00 8.67
C TYR A 273 -7.41 -11.01 8.51
N LEU A 274 -7.17 -12.20 9.07
CA LEU A 274 -8.21 -13.20 9.35
C LEU A 274 -8.70 -13.06 10.78
N THR A 275 -9.98 -13.32 11.03
CA THR A 275 -10.56 -13.34 12.38
C THR A 275 -11.19 -14.69 12.74
N ASN A 276 -11.44 -14.92 14.04
CA ASN A 276 -12.21 -16.04 14.59
C ASN A 276 -13.33 -15.60 15.55
N ASP A 277 -13.82 -14.37 15.40
CA ASP A 277 -15.03 -13.95 16.11
C ASP A 277 -16.23 -14.81 15.68
N THR A 278 -17.21 -14.90 16.58
CA THR A 278 -18.49 -15.58 16.32
C THR A 278 -19.59 -14.56 16.52
N TRP A 279 -20.49 -14.42 15.55
CA TRP A 279 -21.62 -13.51 15.65
C TRP A 279 -22.91 -14.26 15.42
N VAL A 280 -23.96 -13.86 16.14
CA VAL A 280 -25.31 -14.36 15.92
C VAL A 280 -26.23 -13.20 15.56
N PHE A 281 -27.07 -13.38 14.55
CA PHE A 281 -28.15 -12.46 14.23
C PHE A 281 -29.47 -13.05 14.70
N ASP A 282 -30.19 -12.27 15.51
CA ASP A 282 -31.55 -12.57 15.92
C ASP A 282 -32.53 -11.81 15.01
N PRO A 283 -33.24 -12.50 14.09
CA PRO A 283 -34.16 -11.86 13.16
C PRO A 283 -35.40 -11.28 13.84
N ALA A 284 -35.83 -11.84 14.99
CA ALA A 284 -36.96 -11.32 15.74
C ALA A 284 -36.63 -9.99 16.43
N ARG A 285 -35.39 -9.86 16.93
CA ARG A 285 -34.89 -8.61 17.54
C ARG A 285 -34.21 -7.67 16.55
N ARG A 286 -33.99 -8.13 15.31
CA ARG A 286 -33.19 -7.46 14.27
C ARG A 286 -31.87 -6.94 14.83
N ARG A 287 -31.06 -7.84 15.40
CA ARG A 287 -29.82 -7.46 16.07
C ARG A 287 -28.73 -8.50 15.91
N TRP A 288 -27.53 -8.01 15.56
CA TRP A 288 -26.29 -8.75 15.68
C TRP A 288 -25.76 -8.75 17.12
N MET A 289 -25.26 -9.90 17.56
CA MET A 289 -24.63 -10.06 18.86
C MET A 289 -23.32 -10.84 18.70
N GLN A 290 -22.20 -10.18 19.00
CA GLN A 290 -20.92 -10.87 19.08
C GLN A 290 -20.91 -11.80 20.29
N ARG A 291 -20.41 -13.00 20.07
CA ARG A 291 -20.28 -14.03 21.08
C ARG A 291 -18.81 -14.11 21.50
N HIS A 292 -18.59 -14.33 22.81
CA HIS A 292 -17.25 -14.43 23.37
C HIS A 292 -17.03 -15.80 24.04
N PRO A 293 -17.04 -16.90 23.27
CA PRO A 293 -16.73 -18.21 23.81
C PRO A 293 -15.31 -18.23 24.37
N GLN A 294 -15.06 -19.01 25.43
CA GLN A 294 -13.71 -19.08 26.04
C GLN A 294 -12.67 -19.70 25.10
N ARG A 295 -13.12 -20.63 24.24
CA ARG A 295 -12.31 -21.30 23.22
C ARG A 295 -13.03 -21.20 21.89
N ALA A 296 -12.27 -21.00 20.82
CA ALA A 296 -12.76 -20.94 19.45
C ALA A 296 -11.77 -21.63 18.49
N PRO A 297 -12.20 -22.03 17.28
CA PRO A 297 -11.28 -22.42 16.20
C PRO A 297 -10.29 -21.28 15.88
N GLN A 298 -9.15 -21.62 15.26
CA GLN A 298 -8.18 -20.61 14.78
C GLN A 298 -8.80 -19.68 13.70
N PRO A 299 -8.33 -18.42 13.59
CA PRO A 299 -8.76 -17.48 12.55
C PRO A 299 -8.64 -18.05 11.14
N ARG A 300 -9.73 -17.94 10.37
CA ARG A 300 -9.84 -18.55 9.05
C ARG A 300 -10.95 -17.92 8.22
N ALA A 301 -10.89 -18.15 6.91
CA ALA A 301 -11.93 -17.79 5.97
C ALA A 301 -12.20 -18.93 4.98
N ASN A 302 -13.32 -18.81 4.25
CA ASN A 302 -13.80 -19.77 3.25
C ASN A 302 -13.88 -21.22 3.75
N HIS A 303 -14.23 -21.39 5.03
CA HIS A 303 -14.53 -22.68 5.63
C HIS A 303 -15.93 -23.13 5.22
N SER A 304 -16.27 -24.39 5.50
CA SER A 304 -17.66 -24.87 5.45
C SER A 304 -18.33 -24.61 6.80
N LEU A 305 -19.56 -24.11 6.78
CA LEU A 305 -20.39 -23.89 7.97
C LEU A 305 -21.78 -24.50 7.73
N ARG A 306 -22.24 -25.38 8.62
CA ARG A 306 -23.49 -26.13 8.47
C ARG A 306 -24.26 -26.22 9.78
N ALA A 307 -25.52 -25.80 9.78
CA ALA A 307 -26.47 -26.03 10.85
C ALA A 307 -26.83 -27.52 10.93
N ASN A 308 -26.82 -28.06 12.14
CA ASN A 308 -27.16 -29.46 12.39
C ASN A 308 -28.67 -29.62 12.67
N GLY A 309 -29.40 -28.53 12.93
CA GLY A 309 -30.85 -28.54 13.20
C GLY A 309 -31.20 -28.92 14.65
N ASP A 310 -30.19 -29.17 15.49
CA ASP A 310 -30.32 -29.55 16.89
C ASP A 310 -29.89 -28.44 17.85
N GLY A 311 -29.65 -27.24 17.34
CA GLY A 311 -29.11 -26.10 18.07
C GLY A 311 -27.59 -25.95 17.96
N THR A 312 -26.93 -26.77 17.14
CA THR A 312 -25.49 -26.74 16.94
C THR A 312 -25.09 -26.53 15.48
N ILE A 313 -23.85 -26.06 15.28
CA ILE A 313 -23.28 -25.80 13.94
C ILE A 313 -21.95 -26.53 13.81
N THR A 314 -21.74 -27.16 12.67
CA THR A 314 -20.47 -27.79 12.29
C THR A 314 -19.65 -26.84 11.39
N LEU A 315 -18.39 -26.62 11.75
CA LEU A 315 -17.38 -25.92 10.95
C LEU A 315 -16.30 -26.90 10.49
N VAL A 316 -15.89 -26.83 9.21
CA VAL A 316 -14.80 -27.64 8.66
C VAL A 316 -13.92 -26.83 7.72
N GLY A 317 -12.60 -27.01 7.83
CA GLY A 317 -11.64 -26.51 6.86
C GLY A 317 -11.49 -24.99 6.86
N GLY A 318 -11.28 -24.42 5.67
CA GLY A 318 -10.93 -23.02 5.44
C GLY A 318 -9.43 -22.84 5.24
N TYR A 319 -8.99 -21.58 5.16
CA TYR A 319 -7.57 -21.26 5.01
C TYR A 319 -7.05 -20.30 6.09
N THR A 320 -5.74 -20.33 6.26
CA THR A 320 -4.96 -19.28 6.91
C THR A 320 -3.98 -18.64 5.91
N TYR A 321 -3.40 -17.49 6.27
CA TYR A 321 -2.41 -16.84 5.43
C TYR A 321 -1.06 -17.56 5.44
N THR A 322 -0.38 -17.49 4.30
CA THR A 322 1.07 -17.63 4.23
C THR A 322 1.73 -16.25 4.20
N SER A 323 3.03 -16.20 4.01
CA SER A 323 3.77 -14.96 3.73
C SER A 323 4.82 -15.22 2.64
N SER A 324 4.41 -15.95 1.60
CA SER A 324 5.29 -16.23 0.46
C SER A 324 5.53 -14.94 -0.33
N THR A 325 6.80 -14.69 -0.64
CA THR A 325 7.25 -13.62 -1.54
C THR A 325 7.60 -14.17 -2.92
N ASP A 326 7.41 -15.47 -3.15
CA ASP A 326 7.73 -16.11 -4.41
C ASP A 326 6.80 -15.57 -5.50
N TYR A 327 7.32 -15.48 -6.73
CA TYR A 327 6.50 -15.08 -7.87
C TYR A 327 5.38 -16.11 -8.09
N CYS A 328 4.13 -15.63 -8.15
CA CYS A 328 2.94 -16.48 -8.15
C CYS A 328 2.85 -17.46 -6.96
N GLY A 329 3.50 -17.14 -5.83
CA GLY A 329 3.50 -17.94 -4.62
C GLY A 329 2.12 -17.99 -3.95
N GLY A 330 1.76 -19.16 -3.42
CA GLY A 330 0.47 -19.34 -2.74
C GLY A 330 0.37 -18.51 -1.46
N GLN A 331 -0.57 -17.57 -1.43
CA GLN A 331 -0.82 -16.68 -0.27
C GLN A 331 -1.68 -17.31 0.83
N TYR A 332 -2.20 -18.51 0.60
CA TYR A 332 -3.17 -19.18 1.45
C TYR A 332 -2.78 -20.64 1.65
N ARG A 333 -3.04 -21.17 2.84
CA ARG A 333 -2.78 -22.56 3.22
C ARG A 333 -4.02 -23.18 3.85
N ASP A 334 -4.30 -24.42 3.49
CA ASP A 334 -5.41 -25.20 4.04
C ASP A 334 -5.27 -25.33 5.56
N ILE A 335 -6.40 -25.29 6.25
CA ILE A 335 -6.50 -25.72 7.65
C ILE A 335 -7.18 -27.08 7.66
N ASP A 336 -6.49 -28.07 8.22
CA ASP A 336 -6.99 -29.43 8.42
C ASP A 336 -6.92 -29.81 9.90
N ASP A 337 -7.77 -29.16 10.70
CA ASP A 337 -7.81 -29.31 12.15
C ASP A 337 -9.04 -30.09 12.66
N GLY A 338 -9.69 -30.82 11.74
CA GLY A 338 -10.91 -31.57 12.01
C GLY A 338 -12.17 -30.70 12.13
N PRO A 339 -13.34 -31.31 12.38
CA PRO A 339 -14.57 -30.57 12.57
C PRO A 339 -14.61 -29.88 13.93
N TRP A 340 -15.21 -28.70 13.95
CA TRP A 340 -15.59 -27.99 15.17
C TRP A 340 -17.11 -27.90 15.25
N THR A 341 -17.65 -28.09 16.45
CA THR A 341 -19.08 -27.94 16.74
C THR A 341 -19.30 -26.74 17.66
N TYR A 342 -20.16 -25.81 17.25
CA TYR A 342 -20.62 -24.69 18.07
C TYR A 342 -22.00 -24.98 18.64
N ASP A 343 -22.14 -24.92 19.96
CA ASP A 343 -23.45 -24.82 20.62
C ASP A 343 -23.89 -23.35 20.62
N VAL A 344 -24.95 -23.04 19.88
CA VAL A 344 -25.44 -21.67 19.68
C VAL A 344 -25.95 -21.05 20.99
N VAL A 345 -26.67 -21.82 21.81
CA VAL A 345 -27.23 -21.35 23.08
C VAL A 345 -26.15 -21.37 24.16
N GLY A 346 -25.41 -22.48 24.27
CA GLY A 346 -24.34 -22.68 25.23
C GLY A 346 -23.07 -21.85 24.98
N ASN A 347 -22.98 -21.17 23.82
CA ASN A 347 -21.86 -20.33 23.43
C ASN A 347 -20.50 -21.02 23.58
N THR A 348 -20.39 -22.24 23.07
CA THR A 348 -19.18 -23.06 23.27
C THR A 348 -18.80 -23.76 21.98
N TRP A 349 -17.53 -23.64 21.60
CA TRP A 349 -16.93 -24.44 20.54
C TRP A 349 -16.24 -25.68 21.11
N THR A 350 -16.51 -26.83 20.51
CA THR A 350 -15.87 -28.11 20.82
C THR A 350 -15.27 -28.70 19.55
N GLY A 351 -14.00 -29.11 19.58
CA GLY A 351 -13.32 -29.69 18.43
C GLY A 351 -11.97 -30.30 18.85
N THR A 352 -11.36 -31.03 17.93
CA THR A 352 -10.06 -31.70 18.15
C THR A 352 -8.85 -30.84 17.77
N GLY A 353 -9.07 -29.76 17.03
CA GLY A 353 -8.01 -28.83 16.62
C GLY A 353 -7.47 -27.96 17.76
N GLU A 354 -6.35 -27.29 17.50
CA GLU A 354 -5.77 -26.32 18.43
C GLU A 354 -6.73 -25.12 18.61
N SER A 355 -7.28 -24.95 19.81
CA SER A 355 -8.15 -23.81 20.11
C SER A 355 -7.35 -22.52 20.28
N ALA A 356 -7.97 -21.40 19.92
CA ALA A 356 -7.51 -20.06 20.21
C ALA A 356 -8.49 -19.32 21.13
N ALA A 357 -8.06 -18.19 21.68
CA ALA A 357 -8.99 -17.23 22.28
C ALA A 357 -9.94 -16.69 21.19
N ALA A 358 -11.18 -16.35 21.56
CA ALA A 358 -12.11 -15.73 20.62
C ALA A 358 -11.72 -14.30 20.26
N ASN A 359 -12.07 -13.87 19.04
CA ASN A 359 -11.85 -12.51 18.52
C ASN A 359 -10.37 -12.15 18.30
N LEU A 360 -9.55 -13.15 17.99
CA LEU A 360 -8.18 -12.96 17.54
C LEU A 360 -8.13 -12.52 16.07
N ARG A 361 -7.09 -11.77 15.74
CA ARG A 361 -6.72 -11.40 14.37
C ARG A 361 -5.39 -12.02 14.01
N VAL A 362 -5.29 -12.59 12.81
CA VAL A 362 -4.05 -13.11 12.23
C VAL A 362 -3.73 -12.30 10.99
N TYR A 363 -2.61 -11.59 11.04
CA TYR A 363 -2.06 -10.84 9.92
C TYR A 363 -1.02 -11.69 9.18
N ARG A 364 -0.69 -11.29 7.95
CA ARG A 364 0.54 -11.75 7.28
C ARG A 364 1.76 -11.34 8.11
N ARG A 365 2.89 -12.02 7.90
CA ARG A 365 4.17 -11.69 8.55
C ARG A 365 5.10 -10.98 7.56
N ALA A 366 6.32 -10.67 8.02
CA ALA A 366 7.35 -10.06 7.20
C ALA A 366 7.46 -10.74 5.81
N PRO A 367 7.57 -9.96 4.72
CA PRO A 367 7.73 -8.50 4.68
C PRO A 367 6.41 -7.70 4.60
N PHE A 368 5.24 -8.33 4.82
CA PHE A 368 3.92 -7.71 4.58
C PHE A 368 3.40 -6.83 5.72
N VAL A 369 4.25 -6.48 6.68
CA VAL A 369 3.89 -5.69 7.86
C VAL A 369 4.88 -4.54 8.07
N PRO A 370 4.44 -3.36 8.53
CA PRO A 370 5.30 -2.19 8.71
C PRO A 370 6.56 -2.42 9.53
N GLU A 371 6.48 -3.27 10.56
CA GLU A 371 7.56 -3.54 11.52
C GLU A 371 8.83 -4.05 10.83
N PHE A 372 8.69 -4.82 9.76
CA PHE A 372 9.82 -5.34 8.98
C PHE A 372 10.75 -4.23 8.47
N PHE A 373 10.19 -3.06 8.14
CA PHE A 373 10.94 -1.91 7.61
C PHE A 373 11.55 -1.00 8.70
N LEU A 374 11.21 -1.24 9.97
CA LEU A 374 11.81 -0.57 11.12
C LEU A 374 13.07 -1.29 11.63
N GLU A 375 13.40 -2.45 11.07
CA GLU A 375 14.56 -3.27 11.44
C GLU A 375 15.84 -2.85 10.70
N GLY A 376 16.99 -3.32 11.23
CA GLY A 376 18.33 -3.04 10.69
C GLY A 376 19.01 -1.86 11.37
N PRO A 377 20.06 -1.29 10.75
CA PRO A 377 20.75 -0.12 11.31
C PRO A 377 19.77 1.04 11.56
N LEU A 378 20.15 2.05 12.36
CA LEU A 378 19.34 3.25 12.49
C LEU A 378 19.35 4.08 11.18
N PRO A 379 18.28 4.81 10.85
CA PRO A 379 18.27 5.81 9.77
C PRO A 379 19.30 6.91 10.02
N ASP A 380 20.20 7.12 9.05
CA ASP A 380 21.25 8.15 9.10
C ASP A 380 21.16 9.06 7.88
N ALA A 381 20.58 10.24 8.10
CA ALA A 381 20.41 11.22 7.04
C ALA A 381 21.72 11.91 6.63
N ALA A 382 22.67 12.03 7.56
CA ALA A 382 23.95 12.69 7.28
C ALA A 382 24.85 11.82 6.42
N ALA A 383 24.95 10.53 6.75
CA ALA A 383 25.71 9.56 5.96
C ALA A 383 25.15 9.41 4.55
N GLN A 384 23.82 9.35 4.42
CA GLN A 384 23.18 9.23 3.12
C GLN A 384 23.36 10.50 2.26
N GLU A 385 23.22 11.70 2.85
CA GLU A 385 23.48 12.95 2.14
C GLU A 385 24.94 13.04 1.65
N ASP A 386 25.91 12.63 2.48
CA ASP A 386 27.32 12.56 2.08
C ASP A 386 27.54 11.58 0.91
N ARG A 387 26.91 10.40 0.97
CA ARG A 387 26.93 9.41 -0.13
C ARG A 387 26.37 9.99 -1.42
N LEU A 388 25.22 10.66 -1.38
CA LEU A 388 24.57 11.25 -2.56
C LEU A 388 25.41 12.38 -3.18
N ARG A 389 26.12 13.16 -2.37
CA ARG A 389 27.06 14.20 -2.85
C ARG A 389 28.25 13.62 -3.60
N LYS A 390 28.73 12.46 -3.17
CA LYS A 390 29.90 11.77 -3.72
C LYS A 390 29.58 10.84 -4.90
N LEU A 391 28.33 10.83 -5.37
CA LEU A 391 27.97 10.03 -6.55
C LEU A 391 28.84 10.40 -7.76
N PRO A 392 29.46 9.42 -8.44
CA PRO A 392 30.19 9.66 -9.68
C PRO A 392 29.26 10.24 -10.75
N LEU A 393 29.79 11.13 -11.59
CA LEU A 393 29.07 11.67 -12.73
C LEU A 393 28.77 10.55 -13.75
N ASN A 394 27.60 10.63 -14.37
CA ASN A 394 27.19 9.79 -15.50
C ASN A 394 27.29 8.27 -15.22
N THR A 395 27.11 7.88 -13.95
CA THR A 395 27.21 6.49 -13.51
C THR A 395 26.04 6.16 -12.61
N TRP A 396 25.25 5.15 -12.96
CA TRP A 396 24.20 4.63 -12.09
C TRP A 396 24.79 3.91 -10.88
N VAL A 397 24.34 4.31 -9.69
CA VAL A 397 24.74 3.70 -8.42
C VAL A 397 23.52 3.06 -7.76
N PHE A 398 23.60 1.75 -7.51
CA PHE A 398 22.65 1.03 -6.66
C PHE A 398 22.86 1.43 -5.20
N LEU A 399 21.78 1.82 -4.52
CA LEU A 399 21.85 2.34 -3.16
C LEU A 399 21.77 1.29 -2.04
N ASP A 400 21.32 0.07 -2.34
CA ASP A 400 21.29 -1.04 -1.37
C ASP A 400 20.57 -0.70 -0.05
N PRO A 401 19.24 -0.49 -0.06
CA PRO A 401 18.49 -0.23 1.17
C PRO A 401 18.47 -1.46 2.09
N PRO A 402 18.50 -1.30 3.43
CA PRO A 402 18.62 -2.42 4.37
C PRO A 402 17.49 -3.47 4.29
N ARG A 403 16.30 -3.04 3.87
CA ARG A 403 15.11 -3.87 3.74
C ARG A 403 14.45 -3.59 2.39
N LEU A 404 14.17 -4.67 1.67
CA LEU A 404 13.43 -4.65 0.41
C LEU A 404 12.04 -5.26 0.62
N PRO A 405 11.00 -4.79 -0.08
CA PRO A 405 9.65 -5.37 -0.03
C PRO A 405 9.53 -6.82 -0.52
N ARG A 406 10.52 -7.32 -1.26
CA ARG A 406 10.68 -8.70 -1.79
C ARG A 406 9.63 -9.18 -2.80
N LEU A 407 8.39 -8.72 -2.75
CA LEU A 407 7.37 -9.15 -3.70
C LEU A 407 7.60 -8.47 -5.06
N ASN A 408 7.46 -9.25 -6.14
CA ASN A 408 7.58 -8.76 -7.51
C ASN A 408 6.59 -7.61 -7.76
N ARG A 409 7.10 -6.48 -8.26
CA ARG A 409 6.32 -5.28 -8.60
C ARG A 409 6.45 -4.90 -10.07
N ASP A 410 6.43 -5.91 -10.92
CA ASP A 410 6.46 -5.74 -12.36
C ASP A 410 5.30 -4.91 -12.87
N TRP A 411 5.50 -4.27 -14.03
CA TRP A 411 4.48 -3.48 -14.72
C TRP A 411 3.88 -2.33 -13.91
N GLY A 412 4.67 -1.82 -12.96
CA GLY A 412 4.39 -0.60 -12.24
C GLY A 412 5.48 0.44 -12.41
N THR A 413 5.26 1.59 -11.79
CA THR A 413 6.20 2.72 -11.82
C THR A 413 6.37 3.31 -10.41
N ALA A 414 6.96 4.49 -10.31
CA ALA A 414 7.02 5.27 -9.09
C ALA A 414 6.96 6.77 -9.43
N VAL A 415 6.61 7.59 -8.44
CA VAL A 415 6.61 9.05 -8.54
C VAL A 415 7.35 9.66 -7.36
N TYR A 416 7.89 10.87 -7.53
CA TYR A 416 8.60 11.57 -6.47
C TYR A 416 7.69 12.60 -5.80
N ASP A 417 7.65 12.56 -4.47
CA ASP A 417 7.05 13.56 -3.61
C ASP A 417 8.15 14.49 -3.06
N PRO A 418 8.31 15.71 -3.62
CA PRO A 418 9.33 16.64 -3.19
C PRO A 418 9.02 17.31 -1.85
N HIS A 419 7.77 17.27 -1.35
CA HIS A 419 7.41 17.88 -0.07
C HIS A 419 7.82 17.01 1.11
N HIS A 420 7.75 15.69 0.95
CA HIS A 420 8.13 14.73 2.00
C HIS A 420 9.48 14.06 1.77
N ASP A 421 10.12 14.29 0.61
CA ASP A 421 11.40 13.70 0.19
C ASP A 421 11.35 12.17 0.10
N VAL A 422 10.25 11.68 -0.48
CA VAL A 422 9.98 10.26 -0.66
C VAL A 422 9.66 9.91 -2.11
N ILE A 423 10.06 8.72 -2.53
CA ILE A 423 9.53 8.10 -3.74
C ILE A 423 8.31 7.27 -3.34
N LEU A 424 7.18 7.55 -3.98
CA LEU A 424 5.93 6.80 -3.82
C LEU A 424 5.88 5.73 -4.91
N ARG A 425 5.93 4.47 -4.48
CA ARG A 425 5.79 3.32 -5.38
C ARG A 425 4.44 2.66 -5.14
N PHE A 426 3.53 2.92 -6.06
CA PHE A 426 2.32 2.14 -6.24
C PHE A 426 2.50 1.33 -7.52
N SER A 427 2.86 0.07 -7.38
CA SER A 427 3.18 -0.81 -8.50
C SER A 427 2.52 -2.14 -8.28
N GLY A 428 2.21 -2.84 -9.37
CA GLY A 428 1.51 -4.11 -9.33
C GLY A 428 0.52 -4.21 -10.47
N GLY A 429 0.45 -5.39 -11.07
CA GLY A 429 -0.30 -5.65 -12.28
C GLY A 429 0.37 -6.73 -13.14
N HIS A 430 -0.36 -7.33 -14.09
CA HIS A 430 0.17 -8.33 -15.04
C HIS A 430 0.85 -9.53 -14.36
N SER A 431 0.13 -10.21 -13.47
CA SER A 431 0.65 -11.38 -12.75
C SER A 431 1.76 -11.12 -11.72
N ALA A 432 1.95 -9.86 -11.30
CA ALA A 432 2.85 -9.48 -10.21
C ALA A 432 2.07 -9.08 -8.93
N HIS A 433 2.28 -7.87 -8.41
CA HIS A 433 1.62 -7.39 -7.20
C HIS A 433 0.16 -6.96 -7.44
N GLY A 434 -0.72 -7.18 -6.46
CA GLY A 434 -2.14 -6.84 -6.55
C GLY A 434 -2.67 -6.00 -5.40
N GLY A 435 -1.80 -5.61 -4.46
CA GLY A 435 -2.22 -5.01 -3.19
C GLY A 435 -2.53 -3.52 -3.25
N THR A 436 -2.95 -2.98 -2.11
CA THR A 436 -3.34 -1.58 -1.93
C THR A 436 -2.21 -0.68 -1.41
N ASP A 437 -1.06 -1.27 -1.08
CA ASP A 437 0.08 -0.59 -0.48
C ASP A 437 0.79 0.34 -1.46
N VAL A 438 0.94 1.59 -1.03
CA VAL A 438 1.87 2.55 -1.62
C VAL A 438 3.10 2.55 -0.73
N LEU A 439 4.22 2.07 -1.26
CA LEU A 439 5.47 2.12 -0.52
C LEU A 439 6.10 3.49 -0.59
N HIS A 440 6.73 3.88 0.50
CA HIS A 440 7.56 5.07 0.56
C HIS A 440 9.03 4.65 0.57
N TYR A 441 9.83 5.20 -0.32
CA TYR A 441 11.27 5.19 -0.18
C TYR A 441 11.77 6.55 0.27
N HIS A 442 12.31 6.60 1.48
CA HIS A 442 12.89 7.79 2.10
C HIS A 442 14.27 8.07 1.51
N CYS A 443 14.33 9.08 0.62
CA CYS A 443 15.55 9.42 -0.11
C CYS A 443 16.65 9.90 0.84
N ALA A 444 16.25 10.58 1.93
CA ALA A 444 17.15 11.10 2.94
C ALA A 444 17.90 10.01 3.73
N THR A 445 17.38 8.79 3.84
CA THR A 445 17.97 7.75 4.71
C THR A 445 18.13 6.38 4.05
N ASN A 446 17.86 6.28 2.75
CA ASN A 446 17.97 5.03 1.96
C ASN A 446 17.12 3.89 2.52
N ARG A 447 15.82 4.14 2.75
CA ARG A 447 14.93 3.16 3.39
C ARG A 447 13.58 3.08 2.74
N TRP A 448 13.13 1.85 2.51
CA TRP A 448 11.73 1.57 2.24
C TRP A 448 10.91 1.58 3.53
N GLU A 449 9.64 1.93 3.37
CA GLU A 449 8.63 1.98 4.39
C GLU A 449 7.32 1.44 3.83
N LEU A 450 6.66 0.60 4.63
CA LEU A 450 5.29 0.17 4.44
C LEU A 450 4.42 0.82 5.53
N CYS A 451 3.40 1.57 5.13
CA CYS A 451 2.61 2.39 6.04
C CYS A 451 1.56 1.60 6.85
N PHE A 452 1.09 0.49 6.30
CA PHE A 452 0.05 -0.38 6.87
C PHE A 452 0.22 -1.81 6.36
N PRO A 453 -0.34 -2.84 7.02
CA PRO A 453 -0.27 -4.22 6.56
C PRO A 453 -0.81 -4.40 5.14
N VAL A 454 -0.14 -5.21 4.32
CA VAL A 454 -0.54 -5.41 2.92
C VAL A 454 -1.87 -6.15 2.82
N GLU A 455 -2.77 -5.60 2.00
CA GLU A 455 -4.05 -6.21 1.63
C GLU A 455 -3.98 -6.77 0.23
N PHE A 456 -4.57 -7.95 -0.01
CA PHE A 456 -4.64 -8.53 -1.35
C PHE A 456 -6.08 -8.74 -1.80
N PRO A 457 -6.38 -8.55 -3.11
CA PRO A 457 -7.66 -8.88 -3.67
C PRO A 457 -7.78 -10.41 -3.75
N LEU A 458 -8.80 -10.95 -3.10
CA LEU A 458 -8.94 -12.39 -2.90
C LEU A 458 -9.15 -13.12 -4.23
N GLY A 459 -8.25 -14.05 -4.53
CA GLY A 459 -8.28 -14.85 -5.77
C GLY A 459 -7.84 -14.09 -7.02
N GLN A 460 -7.52 -12.80 -6.90
CA GLN A 460 -7.12 -11.94 -8.03
C GLN A 460 -5.67 -11.46 -7.94
N LEU A 461 -4.96 -11.80 -6.86
CA LEU A 461 -3.51 -11.64 -6.83
C LEU A 461 -2.90 -12.46 -7.99
N TYR A 462 -1.98 -11.84 -8.73
CA TYR A 462 -1.40 -12.37 -9.96
C TYR A 462 -2.36 -12.49 -11.17
N SER A 463 -3.52 -11.84 -11.12
CA SER A 463 -4.33 -11.63 -12.31
C SER A 463 -3.63 -10.69 -13.29
N ASN A 464 -3.86 -10.88 -14.60
CA ASN A 464 -3.41 -9.91 -15.60
C ASN A 464 -4.42 -8.77 -15.76
N THR A 465 -5.71 -9.11 -15.73
CA THR A 465 -6.78 -8.21 -16.20
C THR A 465 -8.01 -8.10 -15.31
N SER A 466 -8.07 -8.86 -14.22
CA SER A 466 -9.29 -9.00 -13.41
C SER A 466 -9.02 -8.52 -11.98
N TYR A 467 -9.32 -7.24 -11.72
CA TYR A 467 -9.22 -6.65 -10.38
C TYR A 467 -10.58 -6.06 -9.98
N PRO A 468 -10.96 -6.10 -8.70
CA PRO A 468 -12.18 -5.43 -8.24
C PRO A 468 -12.07 -3.90 -8.36
N GLU A 469 -13.21 -3.26 -8.59
CA GLU A 469 -13.41 -1.81 -8.59
C GLU A 469 -13.80 -1.31 -7.19
N GLY A 470 -13.72 0.01 -6.99
CA GLY A 470 -14.16 0.66 -5.76
C GLY A 470 -13.16 0.54 -4.60
N PHE A 471 -13.69 0.64 -3.39
CA PHE A 471 -12.92 0.54 -2.14
C PHE A 471 -12.99 -0.86 -1.56
N ASN A 472 -11.92 -1.27 -0.89
CA ASN A 472 -11.96 -2.37 0.06
C ASN A 472 -12.45 -1.89 1.45
N PHE A 473 -12.41 -2.78 2.44
CA PHE A 473 -12.92 -2.53 3.80
C PHE A 473 -12.17 -1.42 4.57
N ASN A 474 -10.97 -1.04 4.13
CA ASN A 474 -10.18 0.03 4.72
C ASN A 474 -10.23 1.33 3.89
N LEU A 475 -11.19 1.46 2.95
CA LEU A 475 -11.31 2.59 2.03
C LEU A 475 -10.09 2.76 1.11
N ARG A 476 -9.50 1.64 0.69
CA ARG A 476 -8.34 1.64 -0.20
C ARG A 476 -8.71 1.04 -1.56
N PRO A 477 -8.32 1.67 -2.68
CA PRO A 477 -8.52 1.11 -3.99
C PRO A 477 -7.58 -0.06 -4.24
N TRP A 478 -8.05 -1.05 -4.99
CA TRP A 478 -7.17 -2.06 -5.55
C TRP A 478 -6.34 -1.48 -6.69
N VAL A 479 -5.11 -1.98 -6.82
CA VAL A 479 -4.31 -1.75 -8.02
C VAL A 479 -5.00 -2.36 -9.24
N THR A 480 -4.72 -1.82 -10.42
CA THR A 480 -5.22 -2.33 -11.71
C THR A 480 -4.18 -3.16 -12.43
N GLY A 481 -4.54 -3.68 -13.62
CA GLY A 481 -3.69 -4.55 -14.42
C GLY A 481 -2.31 -3.97 -14.74
N HIS A 482 -2.17 -2.65 -14.85
CA HIS A 482 -0.89 -1.91 -14.87
C HIS A 482 -1.09 -0.56 -14.18
N THR A 483 -0.03 0.02 -13.62
CA THR A 483 -0.09 1.35 -12.96
C THR A 483 0.73 2.43 -13.68
N TYR A 484 1.30 2.11 -14.83
CA TYR A 484 2.16 3.01 -15.57
C TYR A 484 1.53 4.36 -15.86
N GLN A 485 2.12 5.42 -15.31
CA GLN A 485 1.69 6.80 -15.50
C GLN A 485 0.19 7.02 -15.27
N SER A 486 -0.50 6.11 -14.58
CA SER A 486 -1.91 6.23 -14.18
C SER A 486 -2.05 6.84 -12.78
N TYR A 487 -0.93 7.27 -12.21
CA TYR A 487 -0.88 8.10 -11.02
C TYR A 487 0.26 9.12 -11.09
N ALA A 488 0.10 10.22 -10.34
CA ALA A 488 1.09 11.28 -10.23
C ALA A 488 0.98 11.99 -8.87
N TYR A 489 2.06 12.61 -8.41
CA TYR A 489 2.04 13.42 -7.20
C TYR A 489 1.67 14.87 -7.54
N ASP A 490 0.51 15.33 -7.10
CA ASP A 490 0.07 16.70 -7.34
C ASP A 490 0.70 17.67 -6.34
N LEU A 491 1.39 18.69 -6.87
CA LEU A 491 2.14 19.66 -6.07
C LEU A 491 1.23 20.63 -5.31
N GLN A 492 0.01 20.88 -5.78
CA GLN A 492 -0.89 21.85 -5.16
C GLN A 492 -1.65 21.20 -4.01
N SER A 493 -2.25 20.03 -4.25
CA SER A 493 -2.98 19.30 -3.21
C SER A 493 -2.07 18.54 -2.25
N ARG A 494 -0.80 18.33 -2.61
CA ARG A 494 0.16 17.49 -1.86
C ARG A 494 -0.35 16.06 -1.67
N ARG A 495 -0.94 15.50 -2.73
CA ARG A 495 -1.51 14.16 -2.76
C ARG A 495 -0.98 13.41 -3.96
N MET A 496 -0.85 12.11 -3.83
CA MET A 496 -0.75 11.25 -5.01
C MET A 496 -2.17 10.98 -5.53
N LEU A 497 -2.39 11.28 -6.80
CA LEU A 497 -3.63 11.02 -7.52
C LEU A 497 -3.49 9.69 -8.25
N PHE A 498 -4.39 8.73 -8.03
CA PHE A 498 -4.47 7.51 -8.82
C PHE A 498 -5.76 7.48 -9.63
N VAL A 499 -5.65 7.33 -10.94
CA VAL A 499 -6.80 7.34 -11.87
C VAL A 499 -6.92 6.05 -12.68
N GLY A 500 -6.16 5.01 -12.32
CA GLY A 500 -6.06 3.72 -13.02
C GLY A 500 -7.34 2.87 -13.05
N GLN A 501 -8.26 3.07 -12.11
CA GLN A 501 -9.59 2.42 -12.07
C GLN A 501 -10.57 3.12 -13.03
N ARG A 502 -11.78 2.59 -13.29
CA ARG A 502 -12.68 3.16 -14.32
C ARG A 502 -13.30 4.51 -13.94
N TYR A 503 -13.91 4.61 -12.76
CA TYR A 503 -14.84 5.71 -12.47
C TYR A 503 -14.28 6.84 -11.61
N HIS A 504 -13.23 6.57 -10.83
CA HIS A 504 -12.79 7.48 -9.78
C HIS A 504 -11.32 7.91 -9.93
N THR A 505 -11.02 9.09 -9.39
CA THR A 505 -9.70 9.52 -8.97
C THR A 505 -9.57 9.24 -7.49
N TYR A 506 -8.59 8.44 -7.09
CA TYR A 506 -8.30 8.15 -5.69
C TYR A 506 -7.18 9.03 -5.19
N LEU A 507 -7.29 9.45 -3.93
CA LEU A 507 -6.39 10.39 -3.28
C LEU A 507 -5.61 9.67 -2.19
N TYR A 508 -4.29 9.70 -2.30
CA TYR A 508 -3.37 9.19 -1.29
C TYR A 508 -2.65 10.37 -0.64
N ASP A 509 -2.63 10.40 0.70
CA ASP A 509 -1.93 11.39 1.50
C ASP A 509 -0.62 10.81 2.05
N PRO A 510 0.56 11.19 1.51
CA PRO A 510 1.84 10.69 1.99
C PRO A 510 2.17 11.08 3.44
N ALA A 511 1.57 12.13 3.99
CA ALA A 511 1.79 12.54 5.38
C ALA A 511 1.15 11.54 6.36
N ILE A 512 0.00 10.97 6.00
CA ILE A 512 -0.68 9.91 6.75
C ILE A 512 -0.17 8.53 6.32
N GLY A 513 0.29 8.41 5.08
CA GLY A 513 0.65 7.15 4.46
C GLY A 513 -0.56 6.30 4.12
N ASP A 514 -1.68 6.91 3.72
CA ASP A 514 -2.90 6.18 3.37
C ASP A 514 -3.78 6.90 2.35
N TRP A 515 -4.74 6.16 1.79
CA TRP A 515 -5.81 6.65 0.97
C TRP A 515 -6.82 7.44 1.83
N VAL A 516 -7.21 8.62 1.36
CA VAL A 516 -8.04 9.58 2.11
C VAL A 516 -9.36 9.92 1.43
N GLY A 517 -9.59 9.38 0.23
CA GLY A 517 -10.85 9.56 -0.47
C GLY A 517 -10.76 9.29 -1.96
N ARG A 518 -11.88 9.56 -2.64
CA ARG A 518 -12.02 9.49 -4.09
C ARG A 518 -12.93 10.59 -4.61
N ALA A 519 -12.76 10.96 -5.87
CA ALA A 519 -13.65 11.86 -6.61
C ALA A 519 -14.06 11.21 -7.94
N ALA A 520 -15.24 11.55 -8.46
CA ALA A 520 -15.68 11.06 -9.77
C ALA A 520 -14.80 11.61 -10.89
N LYS A 521 -14.51 10.78 -11.90
CA LYS A 521 -13.85 11.22 -13.12
C LYS A 521 -14.87 11.75 -14.14
N PRO A 522 -14.49 12.74 -14.98
CA PRO A 522 -15.23 13.06 -16.19
C PRO A 522 -15.42 11.83 -17.08
N ALA A 523 -16.58 11.70 -17.72
CA ALA A 523 -16.89 10.59 -18.61
C ALA A 523 -15.81 10.34 -19.71
N PRO A 524 -15.20 11.37 -20.34
CA PRO A 524 -14.14 11.14 -21.33
C PRO A 524 -12.81 10.61 -20.76
N MET A 525 -12.66 10.57 -19.44
CA MET A 525 -11.51 9.93 -18.77
C MET A 525 -11.83 8.48 -18.34
N ALA A 526 -13.07 8.01 -18.48
CA ALA A 526 -13.45 6.67 -18.11
C ALA A 526 -13.11 5.66 -19.23
N TYR A 527 -12.76 4.43 -18.85
CA TYR A 527 -12.42 3.36 -19.77
C TYR A 527 -12.84 2.00 -19.21
N ASP A 528 -13.22 1.09 -20.09
CA ASP A 528 -13.74 -0.23 -19.73
C ASP A 528 -12.63 -1.29 -19.80
N SER A 529 -11.53 -1.05 -19.09
CA SER A 529 -10.38 -1.94 -19.10
C SER A 529 -9.54 -1.81 -17.84
N CYS A 530 -8.92 -2.91 -17.44
CA CYS A 530 -7.82 -2.94 -16.47
C CYS A 530 -6.51 -2.32 -16.99
N PHE A 531 -6.42 -2.03 -18.30
CA PHE A 531 -5.33 -1.32 -18.92
C PHE A 531 -5.67 0.16 -18.99
N TYR A 532 -4.82 0.97 -18.34
CA TYR A 532 -4.93 2.42 -18.33
C TYR A 532 -4.76 2.95 -19.76
N THR A 533 -5.60 3.89 -20.14
CA THR A 533 -5.55 4.53 -21.46
C THR A 533 -5.33 6.03 -21.33
N LEU A 534 -4.55 6.39 -20.32
CA LEU A 534 -4.26 7.75 -19.92
C LEU A 534 -2.82 7.90 -19.40
N THR A 535 -2.33 9.12 -19.32
CA THR A 535 -0.96 9.40 -18.88
C THR A 535 -0.93 10.70 -18.09
N LEU A 536 -0.32 10.68 -16.90
CA LEU A 536 -0.29 11.82 -15.99
C LEU A 536 1.09 12.48 -15.95
N CYS A 537 1.09 13.79 -15.75
CA CYS A 537 2.29 14.56 -15.52
C CYS A 537 2.03 15.70 -14.53
N SER A 538 2.80 15.74 -13.44
CA SER A 538 2.71 16.80 -12.44
C SER A 538 3.36 18.09 -12.93
N THR A 539 2.72 19.23 -12.65
CA THR A 539 3.29 20.56 -12.90
C THR A 539 2.98 21.50 -11.72
N PRO A 540 3.65 22.66 -11.62
CA PRO A 540 3.29 23.69 -10.65
C PRO A 540 1.86 24.25 -10.83
N ARG A 541 1.25 24.08 -12.01
CA ARG A 541 -0.12 24.53 -12.34
C ARG A 541 -1.19 23.47 -12.07
N GLY A 542 -0.80 22.34 -11.47
CA GLY A 542 -1.64 21.16 -11.27
C GLY A 542 -1.20 19.98 -12.14
N THR A 543 -1.72 18.80 -11.82
CA THR A 543 -1.47 17.57 -12.58
C THR A 543 -2.28 17.55 -13.87
N TYR A 544 -1.63 17.20 -14.99
CA TYR A 544 -2.28 17.03 -16.28
C TYR A 544 -2.52 15.54 -16.56
N CYS A 545 -3.61 15.25 -17.27
CA CYS A 545 -3.94 13.91 -17.74
C CYS A 545 -4.25 13.94 -19.24
N TRP A 546 -3.52 13.15 -20.01
CA TRP A 546 -3.72 12.95 -21.44
C TRP A 546 -4.39 11.61 -21.71
N THR A 547 -5.47 11.59 -22.49
CA THR A 547 -6.28 10.39 -22.72
C THR A 547 -6.00 9.73 -24.09
N LYS A 548 -6.46 8.49 -24.27
CA LYS A 548 -6.45 7.77 -25.57
C LYS A 548 -7.19 8.47 -26.70
N ASP A 549 -8.08 9.40 -26.38
CA ASP A 549 -8.86 10.14 -27.38
C ASP A 549 -8.18 11.49 -27.74
N GLY A 550 -6.97 11.73 -27.23
CA GLY A 550 -6.21 12.95 -27.48
C GLY A 550 -6.72 14.18 -26.72
N LEU A 551 -7.52 13.95 -25.67
CA LEU A 551 -8.00 15.00 -24.78
C LEU A 551 -6.98 15.28 -23.67
N LEU A 552 -6.92 16.54 -23.23
CA LEU A 552 -6.06 16.97 -22.13
C LEU A 552 -6.91 17.56 -21.01
N PHE A 553 -6.70 17.05 -19.80
CA PHE A 553 -7.34 17.51 -18.59
C PHE A 553 -6.32 18.05 -17.61
N ARG A 554 -6.72 19.02 -16.79
CA ARG A 554 -5.96 19.53 -15.66
C ARG A 554 -6.73 19.29 -14.37
N TYR A 555 -6.06 18.76 -13.35
CA TYR A 555 -6.61 18.63 -12.01
C TYR A 555 -6.60 19.98 -11.28
N VAL A 556 -7.73 20.33 -10.67
CA VAL A 556 -7.92 21.54 -9.88
C VAL A 556 -7.99 21.14 -8.41
N ALA A 557 -6.92 21.44 -7.65
CA ALA A 557 -6.73 20.95 -6.29
C ALA A 557 -7.83 21.44 -5.32
N GLU A 558 -8.29 22.68 -5.49
CA GLU A 558 -9.29 23.32 -4.61
C GLU A 558 -10.65 22.62 -4.68
N THR A 559 -11.05 22.17 -5.88
CA THR A 559 -12.35 21.53 -6.11
C THR A 559 -12.24 20.01 -6.21
N GLN A 560 -11.03 19.46 -6.28
CA GLN A 560 -10.74 18.05 -6.55
C GLN A 560 -11.41 17.53 -7.83
N GLN A 561 -11.50 18.39 -8.85
CA GLN A 561 -12.12 18.06 -10.14
C GLN A 561 -11.12 18.15 -11.29
N TRP A 562 -11.48 17.54 -12.41
CA TRP A 562 -10.73 17.64 -13.66
C TRP A 562 -11.40 18.60 -14.64
N GLU A 563 -10.63 19.57 -15.12
CA GLU A 563 -11.05 20.51 -16.16
C GLU A 563 -10.50 20.08 -17.51
N GLN A 564 -11.37 19.90 -18.51
CA GLN A 564 -10.92 19.65 -19.88
C GLN A 564 -10.39 20.94 -20.51
N LEU A 565 -9.19 20.89 -21.07
CA LEU A 565 -8.59 22.01 -21.78
C LEU A 565 -8.95 21.98 -23.26
N GLN A 566 -9.32 23.15 -23.79
CA GLN A 566 -9.65 23.30 -25.21
C GLN A 566 -8.39 23.62 -26.01
N LEU A 567 -7.82 22.58 -26.63
CA LEU A 567 -6.59 22.68 -27.41
C LEU A 567 -6.82 23.33 -28.78
N ARG A 568 -5.85 24.14 -29.23
CA ARG A 568 -5.78 24.65 -30.59
C ARG A 568 -4.93 23.70 -31.43
N GLY A 569 -5.59 22.69 -32.00
CA GLY A 569 -4.96 21.60 -32.74
C GLY A 569 -5.41 20.25 -32.19
N LYS A 570 -4.80 19.17 -32.68
CA LYS A 570 -5.15 17.79 -32.29
C LYS A 570 -3.93 17.06 -31.75
N LEU A 571 -4.07 16.45 -30.59
CA LEU A 571 -3.09 15.49 -30.07
C LEU A 571 -3.42 14.07 -30.56
N PRO A 572 -2.41 13.21 -30.73
CA PRO A 572 -2.65 11.78 -30.77
C PRO A 572 -3.23 11.28 -29.44
N GLY A 573 -3.71 10.04 -29.42
CA GLY A 573 -4.14 9.36 -28.20
C GLY A 573 -3.00 8.78 -27.39
N ALA A 574 -3.13 8.77 -26.05
CA ALA A 574 -2.24 7.98 -25.19
C ALA A 574 -2.34 6.49 -25.53
N VAL A 575 -1.21 5.79 -25.48
CA VAL A 575 -1.11 4.36 -25.81
C VAL A 575 -0.42 3.62 -24.67
N VAL A 576 -1.07 2.55 -24.21
CA VAL A 576 -0.55 1.63 -23.19
C VAL A 576 0.89 1.23 -23.53
N ASP A 577 1.79 1.32 -22.56
CA ASP A 577 3.20 0.94 -22.65
C ASP A 577 4.05 1.68 -23.70
N ASN A 578 3.50 2.66 -24.41
CA ASN A 578 4.11 3.23 -25.60
C ASN A 578 3.90 4.75 -25.68
N SER A 579 3.60 5.39 -24.55
CA SER A 579 3.43 6.83 -24.47
C SER A 579 3.98 7.39 -23.15
N THR A 580 4.43 8.65 -23.18
CA THR A 580 4.83 9.41 -21.98
C THR A 580 4.50 10.87 -22.16
N LEU A 581 4.08 11.49 -21.05
CA LEU A 581 3.84 12.92 -20.91
C LEU A 581 4.91 13.53 -20.01
N VAL A 582 5.59 14.58 -20.48
CA VAL A 582 6.65 15.27 -19.74
C VAL A 582 6.40 16.77 -19.70
N TYR A 583 6.73 17.41 -18.58
CA TYR A 583 6.69 18.86 -18.42
C TYR A 583 8.09 19.46 -18.63
N ASP A 584 8.24 20.31 -19.65
CA ASP A 584 9.41 21.15 -19.89
C ASP A 584 9.20 22.47 -19.13
N SER A 585 9.78 22.54 -17.93
CA SER A 585 9.58 23.67 -17.01
C SER A 585 10.26 24.96 -17.45
N ARG A 586 11.25 24.91 -18.34
CA ARG A 586 11.91 26.12 -18.87
C ARG A 586 11.07 26.84 -19.90
N ARG A 587 10.27 26.10 -20.67
CA ARG A 587 9.42 26.63 -21.74
C ARG A 587 7.94 26.64 -21.39
N ASP A 588 7.56 26.13 -20.23
CA ASP A 588 6.17 26.03 -19.76
C ASP A 588 5.27 25.30 -20.78
N ARG A 589 5.69 24.10 -21.17
CA ARG A 589 5.02 23.27 -22.18
C ARG A 589 5.02 21.80 -21.80
N LEU A 590 4.05 21.05 -22.33
CA LEU A 590 4.03 19.59 -22.25
C LEU A 590 4.66 19.00 -23.52
N LEU A 591 5.46 17.95 -23.36
CA LEU A 591 6.04 17.14 -24.42
C LEU A 591 5.45 15.73 -24.36
N LEU A 592 4.97 15.24 -25.50
CA LEU A 592 4.38 13.91 -25.62
C LEU A 592 5.17 13.07 -26.63
N ALA A 593 5.69 11.95 -26.16
CA ALA A 593 6.30 10.92 -26.99
C ALA A 593 5.33 9.73 -27.09
N VAL A 594 5.07 9.25 -28.31
CA VAL A 594 4.09 8.17 -28.53
C VAL A 594 4.39 7.35 -29.76
N LYS A 595 4.08 6.06 -29.68
CA LYS A 595 4.02 5.15 -30.82
C LYS A 595 2.86 4.17 -30.69
N GLY A 596 2.52 3.47 -31.78
CA GLY A 596 1.50 2.42 -31.76
C GLY A 596 1.85 1.27 -30.79
N TYR A 597 0.83 0.54 -30.34
CA TYR A 597 1.00 -0.53 -29.36
C TYR A 597 1.72 -1.75 -29.94
N GLY A 598 2.74 -2.23 -29.23
CA GLY A 598 3.49 -3.44 -29.57
C GLY A 598 4.72 -3.19 -30.45
N GLU A 599 5.54 -4.22 -30.60
CA GLU A 599 6.89 -4.09 -31.17
C GLU A 599 6.91 -3.83 -32.68
N LYS A 600 5.83 -4.16 -33.39
CA LYS A 600 5.67 -3.89 -34.84
C LYS A 600 5.65 -2.39 -35.16
N HIS A 601 5.31 -1.55 -34.20
CA HIS A 601 5.33 -0.10 -34.35
C HIS A 601 6.65 0.45 -33.82
N ARG A 602 7.40 1.11 -34.70
CA ARG A 602 8.60 1.87 -34.36
C ARG A 602 8.22 3.29 -33.97
N TYR A 603 9.00 3.88 -33.08
CA TYR A 603 8.92 5.30 -32.80
C TYR A 603 9.42 6.07 -34.02
N ASP A 604 8.80 7.20 -34.36
CA ASP A 604 9.18 8.01 -35.51
C ASP A 604 10.15 9.16 -35.13
N GLY A 605 10.52 9.26 -33.85
CA GLY A 605 11.39 10.30 -33.33
C GLY A 605 10.70 11.66 -33.10
N SER A 606 9.41 11.79 -33.43
CA SER A 606 8.68 13.05 -33.29
C SER A 606 8.16 13.26 -31.86
N LEU A 607 8.07 14.52 -31.45
CA LEU A 607 7.46 14.91 -30.19
C LEU A 607 6.26 15.80 -30.48
N HIS A 608 5.14 15.57 -29.80
CA HIS A 608 4.07 16.56 -29.76
C HIS A 608 4.29 17.52 -28.61
N VAL A 609 3.88 18.77 -28.79
CA VAL A 609 4.04 19.86 -27.85
C VAL A 609 2.67 20.46 -27.58
N VAL A 610 2.37 20.75 -26.32
CA VAL A 610 1.29 21.67 -25.93
C VAL A 610 1.91 22.85 -25.19
N ASP A 611 1.81 24.04 -25.76
CA ASP A 611 2.15 25.27 -25.04
C ASP A 611 1.08 25.53 -23.97
N LEU A 612 1.45 25.61 -22.70
CA LEU A 612 0.47 25.70 -21.60
C LEU A 612 -0.15 27.10 -21.43
N LYS A 613 0.32 28.10 -22.18
CA LYS A 613 -0.22 29.46 -22.20
C LYS A 613 -1.23 29.62 -23.34
N THR A 614 -0.87 29.17 -24.54
CA THR A 614 -1.71 29.34 -25.74
C THR A 614 -2.64 28.16 -25.99
N LEU A 615 -2.33 26.99 -25.42
CA LEU A 615 -2.93 25.68 -25.69
C LEU A 615 -2.77 25.23 -27.15
N GLU A 616 -1.78 25.79 -27.86
CA GLU A 616 -1.44 25.39 -29.22
C GLU A 616 -0.72 24.04 -29.23
N VAL A 617 -1.13 23.19 -30.19
CA VAL A 617 -0.52 21.88 -30.41
C VAL A 617 0.42 21.94 -31.60
N GLN A 618 1.69 21.59 -31.38
CA GLN A 618 2.70 21.48 -32.43
C GLN A 618 3.26 20.06 -32.48
N ARG A 619 3.64 19.59 -33.67
CA ARG A 619 4.49 18.40 -33.83
C ARG A 619 5.90 18.85 -34.20
N LEU A 620 6.87 18.49 -33.37
CA LEU A 620 8.28 18.68 -33.64
C LEU A 620 8.80 17.51 -34.47
N ALA A 621 9.68 17.82 -35.43
CA ALA A 621 10.52 16.85 -36.12
C ALA A 621 11.98 17.10 -35.73
N PRO A 622 12.44 16.58 -34.57
CA PRO A 622 13.81 16.77 -34.12
C PRO A 622 14.86 16.29 -35.14
N GLU A 623 16.03 16.92 -35.14
CA GLU A 623 17.21 16.30 -35.76
C GLU A 623 17.48 14.93 -35.11
N GLY A 624 17.85 13.92 -35.90
CA GLY A 624 18.03 12.55 -35.42
C GLY A 624 16.74 11.73 -35.26
N SER A 625 15.57 12.23 -35.71
CA SER A 625 14.28 11.52 -35.59
C SER A 625 14.29 10.13 -36.21
N ALA A 626 14.91 9.95 -37.38
CA ALA A 626 14.99 8.64 -38.03
C ALA A 626 15.75 7.62 -37.15
N ALA A 627 16.84 8.05 -36.52
CA ALA A 627 17.65 7.21 -35.63
C ALA A 627 16.93 6.92 -34.30
N ALA A 628 16.09 7.84 -33.82
CA ALA A 628 15.25 7.63 -32.63
C ALA A 628 14.26 6.47 -32.77
N SER A 629 14.04 5.93 -33.96
CA SER A 629 13.29 4.67 -34.15
C SER A 629 13.90 3.46 -33.46
N ALA A 630 15.20 3.53 -33.08
CA ALA A 630 15.88 2.52 -32.28
C ALA A 630 15.53 2.56 -30.78
N ILE A 631 14.83 3.59 -30.30
CA ILE A 631 14.40 3.67 -28.90
C ILE A 631 13.35 2.58 -28.64
N PRO A 632 13.64 1.59 -27.78
CA PRO A 632 12.81 0.38 -27.68
C PRO A 632 11.54 0.62 -26.86
N TYR A 633 11.57 1.59 -25.95
CA TYR A 633 10.53 1.77 -24.95
C TYR A 633 10.37 3.24 -24.60
N LEU A 634 9.11 3.71 -24.57
CA LEU A 634 8.79 5.13 -24.40
C LEU A 634 8.13 5.44 -23.06
N CYS A 635 7.91 4.48 -22.17
CA CYS A 635 7.15 4.66 -20.92
C CYS A 635 7.82 5.54 -19.86
N GLN A 636 9.12 5.75 -19.93
CA GLN A 636 9.84 6.46 -18.88
C GLN A 636 10.75 7.48 -19.54
N ILE A 637 10.28 8.73 -19.61
CA ILE A 637 11.07 9.87 -20.06
C ILE A 637 10.93 10.95 -19.00
N ARG A 638 12.05 11.55 -18.58
CA ARG A 638 12.04 12.58 -17.52
C ARG A 638 12.90 13.78 -17.92
N TYR A 639 12.41 14.96 -17.59
CA TYR A 639 13.08 16.23 -17.86
C TYR A 639 14.06 16.57 -16.76
N ASP A 640 15.32 16.76 -17.16
CA ASP A 640 16.38 17.35 -16.35
C ASP A 640 16.36 18.87 -16.57
N SER A 641 15.71 19.60 -15.66
CA SER A 641 15.60 21.05 -15.77
C SER A 641 16.95 21.75 -15.65
N ALA A 642 17.96 21.14 -15.01
CA ALA A 642 19.27 21.74 -14.82
C ALA A 642 20.08 21.71 -16.12
N ASN A 643 19.98 20.62 -16.88
CA ASN A 643 20.72 20.43 -18.12
C ASN A 643 19.91 20.70 -19.41
N ASP A 644 18.59 20.92 -19.29
CA ASP A 644 17.65 21.12 -20.42
C ASP A 644 17.57 19.91 -21.37
N VAL A 645 17.51 18.70 -20.79
CA VAL A 645 17.53 17.44 -21.52
C VAL A 645 16.39 16.53 -21.05
N LEU A 646 15.74 15.82 -21.97
CA LEU A 646 14.91 14.67 -21.62
C LEU A 646 15.76 13.40 -21.62
N LEU A 647 15.85 12.72 -20.49
CA LEU A 647 16.49 11.41 -20.40
C LEU A 647 15.47 10.31 -20.63
N VAL A 648 15.78 9.37 -21.53
CA VAL A 648 14.94 8.19 -21.78
C VAL A 648 15.39 7.05 -20.87
N GLY A 649 14.43 6.46 -20.14
CA GLY A 649 14.57 5.25 -19.34
C GLY A 649 14.59 4.00 -20.22
N ALA A 650 15.58 3.94 -21.10
CA ALA A 650 15.94 2.81 -21.95
C ALA A 650 17.39 2.99 -22.41
N THR A 651 18.00 1.96 -22.99
CA THR A 651 19.26 2.10 -23.72
C THR A 651 19.15 1.56 -25.12
N LEU A 652 19.88 2.20 -26.04
CA LEU A 652 20.03 1.75 -27.40
C LEU A 652 20.68 0.35 -27.45
N PRO A 653 20.53 -0.39 -28.55
CA PRO A 653 21.35 -1.58 -28.78
C PRO A 653 22.84 -1.30 -28.56
N PRO A 654 23.62 -2.29 -28.10
CA PRO A 654 25.05 -2.11 -27.89
C PRO A 654 25.74 -1.69 -29.20
N GLY A 655 26.63 -0.70 -29.11
CA GLY A 655 27.52 -0.36 -30.21
C GLY A 655 28.66 -1.37 -30.37
N ASP A 656 29.57 -1.09 -31.31
CA ASP A 656 30.76 -1.94 -31.56
C ASP A 656 31.69 -2.07 -30.34
N ASP A 657 31.66 -1.08 -29.44
CA ASP A 657 32.39 -1.07 -28.17
C ASP A 657 31.67 -1.88 -27.06
N GLY A 658 30.53 -2.51 -27.37
CA GLY A 658 29.68 -3.24 -26.44
C GLY A 658 28.87 -2.34 -25.49
N LEU A 659 29.02 -1.01 -25.57
CA LEU A 659 28.33 -0.07 -24.70
C LEU A 659 26.91 0.17 -25.21
N ARG A 660 25.94 0.09 -24.30
CA ARG A 660 24.57 0.53 -24.56
C ARG A 660 24.43 1.99 -24.16
N ARG A 661 24.36 2.89 -25.14
CA ARG A 661 24.21 4.33 -24.90
C ARG A 661 22.77 4.70 -24.55
N THR A 662 22.59 5.69 -23.68
CA THR A 662 21.26 6.16 -23.26
C THR A 662 20.79 7.25 -24.23
N PRO A 663 19.64 7.09 -24.91
CA PRO A 663 19.08 8.14 -25.74
C PRO A 663 18.57 9.29 -24.86
N ALA A 664 18.74 10.50 -25.35
CA ALA A 664 18.24 11.71 -24.70
C ALA A 664 17.84 12.75 -25.75
N TYR A 665 17.04 13.73 -25.37
CA TYR A 665 16.61 14.82 -26.26
C TYR A 665 17.09 16.16 -25.71
N ASP A 666 17.89 16.87 -26.50
CA ASP A 666 18.38 18.23 -26.24
C ASP A 666 17.26 19.22 -26.59
N CYS A 667 16.59 19.75 -25.56
CA CYS A 667 15.39 20.56 -25.72
C CYS A 667 15.69 21.91 -26.39
N ALA A 668 16.89 22.46 -26.19
CA ALA A 668 17.29 23.74 -26.77
C ALA A 668 17.62 23.62 -28.25
N ALA A 669 18.37 22.58 -28.62
CA ALA A 669 18.76 22.35 -30.02
C ALA A 669 17.69 21.59 -30.83
N ASN A 670 16.61 21.12 -30.20
CA ASN A 670 15.57 20.31 -30.83
C ASN A 670 16.16 19.10 -31.60
N ARG A 671 16.93 18.27 -30.89
CA ARG A 671 17.61 17.11 -31.48
C ARG A 671 17.71 15.93 -30.53
N TRP A 672 17.70 14.73 -31.08
CA TRP A 672 18.05 13.51 -30.35
C TRP A 672 19.57 13.36 -30.25
N VAL A 673 20.02 12.95 -29.06
CA VAL A 673 21.41 12.69 -28.73
C VAL A 673 21.55 11.34 -28.03
N SER A 674 22.78 10.83 -27.92
CA SER A 674 23.11 9.66 -27.11
C SER A 674 24.18 9.99 -26.06
N LEU A 675 23.98 9.49 -24.85
CA LEU A 675 24.84 9.73 -23.69
C LEU A 675 25.54 8.43 -23.28
N ARG A 676 26.82 8.54 -22.92
CA ARG A 676 27.60 7.47 -22.29
C ARG A 676 27.36 7.50 -20.80
N ILE A 677 26.40 6.69 -20.35
CA ILE A 677 26.09 6.45 -18.93
C ILE A 677 26.53 5.03 -18.59
N THR A 678 27.22 4.85 -17.47
CA THR A 678 27.78 3.56 -17.03
C THR A 678 27.21 3.12 -15.68
N GLY A 679 27.78 2.08 -15.07
CA GLY A 679 27.36 1.57 -13.76
C GLY A 679 26.28 0.50 -13.85
N LYS A 680 25.54 0.29 -12.76
CA LYS A 680 24.46 -0.69 -12.70
C LYS A 680 23.20 -0.08 -13.31
N ASP A 681 23.05 -0.21 -14.62
CA ASP A 681 21.93 0.38 -15.35
C ASP A 681 20.59 -0.27 -14.94
N PRO A 682 19.60 0.51 -14.44
CA PRO A 682 18.29 -0.01 -14.05
C PRO A 682 17.46 -0.52 -15.24
N ASN A 683 17.86 -0.26 -16.49
CA ASN A 683 17.21 -0.79 -17.69
C ASN A 683 17.54 -2.26 -17.96
N GLY A 684 18.52 -2.82 -17.25
CA GLY A 684 18.96 -4.20 -17.43
C GLY A 684 19.63 -4.49 -18.78
N PRO A 685 20.01 -5.76 -19.02
CA PRO A 685 20.83 -6.15 -20.18
C PRO A 685 20.13 -5.96 -21.53
N GLN A 686 18.80 -5.94 -21.54
CA GLN A 686 17.98 -5.75 -22.74
C GLN A 686 17.83 -4.27 -23.11
N GLY A 687 18.25 -3.34 -22.23
CA GLY A 687 18.08 -1.90 -22.41
C GLY A 687 16.63 -1.43 -22.33
N ARG A 688 15.77 -2.24 -21.73
CA ARG A 688 14.36 -1.96 -21.49
C ARG A 688 13.99 -2.62 -20.16
N ASN A 689 13.38 -1.83 -19.28
CA ASN A 689 12.81 -2.32 -18.04
C ASN A 689 11.31 -2.00 -18.00
N VAL A 690 10.50 -3.06 -18.03
CA VAL A 690 9.02 -3.00 -17.97
C VAL A 690 8.50 -2.79 -16.56
N SER A 691 9.34 -2.34 -15.64
CA SER A 691 8.99 -2.03 -14.25
C SER A 691 9.73 -0.79 -13.74
N LEU A 692 10.30 0.00 -14.64
CA LEU A 692 11.10 1.17 -14.30
C LEU A 692 10.21 2.31 -13.79
N GLY A 693 10.44 2.74 -12.56
CA GLY A 693 10.08 4.08 -12.10
C GLY A 693 11.27 5.01 -12.29
N LEU A 694 11.19 5.97 -13.21
CA LEU A 694 12.23 7.01 -13.39
C LEU A 694 11.68 8.34 -12.88
N MET A 695 12.46 9.06 -12.07
CA MET A 695 12.07 10.36 -11.51
C MET A 695 13.27 11.31 -11.54
N TYR A 696 13.00 12.63 -11.57
CA TYR A 696 14.02 13.66 -11.41
C TYR A 696 13.77 14.45 -10.13
N ASP A 697 14.78 14.52 -9.27
CA ASP A 697 14.80 15.30 -8.04
C ASP A 697 15.45 16.65 -8.34
N GLU A 698 14.62 17.68 -8.48
CA GLU A 698 15.03 19.08 -8.72
C GLU A 698 15.95 19.62 -7.63
N LYS A 699 15.72 19.22 -6.36
CA LYS A 699 16.47 19.72 -5.21
C LYS A 699 17.91 19.21 -5.25
N ARG A 700 18.11 17.94 -5.61
CA ARG A 700 19.45 17.33 -5.66
C ARG A 700 20.08 17.30 -7.05
N ARG A 701 19.30 17.58 -8.10
CA ARG A 701 19.67 17.41 -9.51
C ARG A 701 20.12 15.97 -9.79
N LEU A 702 19.31 15.03 -9.32
CA LEU A 702 19.56 13.60 -9.45
C LEU A 702 18.39 12.93 -10.16
N PHE A 703 18.70 11.94 -10.98
CA PHE A 703 17.72 10.96 -11.40
C PHE A 703 17.64 9.84 -10.36
N TRP A 704 16.42 9.48 -10.01
CA TRP A 704 16.09 8.31 -9.24
C TRP A 704 15.50 7.25 -10.15
N ALA A 705 15.92 6.01 -9.99
CA ALA A 705 15.32 4.87 -10.66
C ALA A 705 14.95 3.77 -9.67
N VAL A 706 13.82 3.10 -9.90
CA VAL A 706 13.37 1.94 -9.15
C VAL A 706 13.02 0.81 -10.11
N ASP A 707 13.49 -0.40 -9.86
CA ASP A 707 13.24 -1.58 -10.72
C ASP A 707 12.17 -2.53 -10.13
N THR A 708 11.90 -3.63 -10.84
CA THR A 708 11.00 -4.72 -10.45
C THR A 708 11.14 -5.15 -8.98
N ASP A 709 12.38 -5.32 -8.52
CA ASP A 709 12.70 -5.88 -7.20
C ASP A 709 12.74 -4.81 -6.10
N SER A 710 12.42 -3.56 -6.46
CA SER A 710 12.52 -2.39 -5.58
C SER A 710 13.95 -2.01 -5.23
N HIS A 711 14.92 -2.40 -6.05
CA HIS A 711 16.24 -1.78 -5.99
C HIS A 711 16.12 -0.32 -6.37
N VAL A 712 16.85 0.53 -5.67
CA VAL A 712 16.86 1.98 -5.91
C VAL A 712 18.23 2.39 -6.43
N TYR A 713 18.21 3.16 -7.49
CA TYR A 713 19.40 3.67 -8.16
C TYR A 713 19.36 5.19 -8.20
N ALA A 714 20.53 5.80 -8.12
CA ALA A 714 20.72 7.23 -8.28
C ALA A 714 21.72 7.52 -9.40
N LEU A 715 21.47 8.59 -10.16
CA LEU A 715 22.36 9.08 -11.21
C LEU A 715 22.50 10.60 -11.10
N ARG A 716 23.76 11.06 -11.03
CA ARG A 716 24.13 12.45 -11.21
C ARG A 716 24.52 12.66 -12.67
N LEU A 717 23.65 13.31 -13.44
CA LEU A 717 23.88 13.52 -14.87
C LEU A 717 24.65 14.83 -15.13
N ASP A 718 25.68 14.74 -15.95
CA ASP A 718 26.35 15.87 -16.59
C ASP A 718 26.56 15.55 -18.08
N PRO A 719 25.66 15.99 -18.98
CA PRO A 719 25.71 15.63 -20.40
C PRO A 719 27.02 16.04 -21.08
N LYS A 720 27.70 17.09 -20.59
CA LYS A 720 28.97 17.56 -21.17
C LYS A 720 30.09 16.54 -21.03
N SER A 721 30.21 15.92 -19.85
CA SER A 721 31.18 14.84 -19.62
C SER A 721 30.65 13.46 -20.00
N ALA A 722 29.37 13.33 -20.37
CA ALA A 722 28.74 12.09 -20.81
C ALA A 722 29.01 11.75 -22.29
N ASP A 723 30.00 12.39 -22.92
CA ASP A 723 30.31 12.17 -24.35
C ASP A 723 29.06 12.33 -25.23
N MET A 724 28.29 13.40 -25.05
CA MET A 724 27.05 13.61 -25.78
C MET A 724 27.29 13.73 -27.30
N ARG A 725 26.61 12.88 -28.08
CA ARG A 725 26.71 12.83 -29.55
C ARG A 725 25.33 12.95 -30.20
N PRO A 726 25.20 13.53 -31.40
CA PRO A 726 23.98 13.40 -32.20
C PRO A 726 23.58 11.92 -32.33
N LEU A 727 22.27 11.66 -32.28
CA LEU A 727 21.76 10.32 -32.52
C LEU A 727 21.80 10.02 -34.03
N GLN A 728 22.57 9.01 -34.42
CA GLN A 728 22.82 8.62 -35.82
C GLN A 728 22.15 7.29 -36.16
#